data_AF-T1HB65-F1
#
_entry.id   AF-T1HB65-F1
#
_cell.length_a   1.000
_cell.length_b   1.000
_cell.length_c   1.000
_cell.angle_alpha   90.00
_cell.angle_beta   90.00
_cell.angle_gamma   90.00
#
_symmetry.space_group_name_H-M   'P 1'
#
loop_
_entity.id
_entity.type
_entity.pdbx_description
1 polymer ?
#
loop_
_entity_poly.entity_id
_entity_poly.type
_entity_poly.pdbx_seq_one_letter_code
_entity_poly.pdbx_strand_id
1 'polypeptide(L)'
;MLQMSMEECDSAQIGERGDEIVHQLVGTIYDGFDQEWKLLENFAENMTSVYRRRIEDTHEDPRWTLVRPRTSWDFIDFGNIDPVPPLFDQDVDKENQIIDDLLNCFLGFHGRYINAESLENPNGDRIFKICDTVTGICRSMAMRLLPLASYYSKIVRFAQKGLELSTGRVNQALSGYLEEKILKFSEMIVLLEERHSKYPLDLNQLYFCLQGTTASMKVLHDVVCAVQDLRGGATLTALHNFCNTCIIDSHSKKLAVDATLAASEPYFQSISMWIYKGILFDPFDEFMVTQKVSVKGPTNWDSMFNIRVSEVPIFLVDCQTYIYKAGKYLDAVRRSLDDMEKMPLLSEEPLAYDVADENYVDIIKRAHCFASVTLLDLMLNRFNLFERIKTTKSFLCLEGGDLFHNIIDNCGEELDRPAHEVCVSYLPLLVSSSVETSSLGGLKFADQMVLYLEKETLRWQVYNLHPYGGNDEECLEEQTGLEALTFKMEAKWPVSLVIHQMSIKCYQMLFRHLFYLKRIHFKLVRTRQNKFLSIRQQYLRHIMTVFLQYCISYMTIGTIEVHWLDFQLAFNEAGSVEEVRQAHDNMLYKCLQGCMLASPKLFHKLRNVLEICSNFADDLCLKQENPFITAVSRLINAALLEGPSAGLENFTKEIAPIFQYEPRIALT
;
A
#
# COMPACT_ATOMS: atom_id res chain seq x y z
N MET A 1 41.58 -37.52 1.69
CA MET A 1 42.28 -38.11 2.85
C MET A 1 41.30 -38.75 3.85
N LEU A 2 40.19 -39.33 3.38
CA LEU A 2 39.15 -39.99 4.18
C LEU A 2 38.61 -41.21 3.41
N GLN A 3 39.51 -42.09 2.98
CA GLN A 3 39.13 -43.33 2.28
C GLN A 3 39.91 -44.56 2.81
N MET A 4 40.47 -44.45 4.02
CA MET A 4 41.42 -45.44 4.57
C MET A 4 41.19 -45.76 6.07
N SER A 5 39.96 -45.66 6.56
CA SER A 5 39.64 -46.01 7.96
C SER A 5 38.22 -46.58 8.10
N MET A 6 37.87 -47.56 7.28
CA MET A 6 36.57 -48.26 7.32
C MET A 6 36.73 -49.78 7.51
N GLU A 7 37.66 -50.19 8.37
CA GLU A 7 37.53 -51.48 9.07
C GLU A 7 37.66 -51.19 10.58
N GLU A 8 36.74 -51.77 11.35
CA GLU A 8 36.65 -51.73 12.82
C GLU A 8 36.09 -50.45 13.47
N CYS A 9 34.76 -50.29 13.47
CA CYS A 9 34.01 -49.79 14.63
C CYS A 9 32.51 -50.05 14.49
N ASP A 10 31.89 -50.48 15.59
CA ASP A 10 30.54 -51.02 15.72
C ASP A 10 29.41 -50.18 15.09
N SER A 11 28.53 -50.87 14.37
CA SER A 11 27.40 -50.35 13.59
C SER A 11 26.21 -49.81 14.42
N ALA A 12 26.40 -49.48 15.70
CA ALA A 12 25.34 -48.98 16.57
C ALA A 12 25.54 -47.52 17.04
N GLN A 13 26.76 -46.96 16.95
CA GLN A 13 27.04 -45.57 17.33
C GLN A 13 27.05 -44.56 16.16
N ILE A 14 26.90 -45.05 14.93
CA ILE A 14 26.96 -44.23 13.70
C ILE A 14 25.57 -43.62 13.37
N GLY A 15 24.47 -44.19 13.86
CA GLY A 15 23.12 -43.66 13.66
C GLY A 15 22.89 -42.33 14.39
N GLU A 16 23.20 -42.27 15.69
CA GLU A 16 22.96 -41.05 16.49
C GLU A 16 23.91 -39.89 16.11
N ARG A 17 25.19 -40.17 15.82
CA ARG A 17 26.14 -39.16 15.36
C ARG A 17 25.88 -38.71 13.92
N GLY A 18 25.37 -39.61 13.06
CA GLY A 18 24.95 -39.27 11.70
C GLY A 18 23.77 -38.32 11.69
N ASP A 19 22.77 -38.58 12.53
CA ASP A 19 21.59 -37.71 12.69
C ASP A 19 21.95 -36.37 13.34
N GLU A 20 22.86 -36.31 14.32
CA GLU A 20 23.36 -35.04 14.88
C GLU A 20 24.14 -34.21 13.85
N ILE A 21 24.97 -34.83 13.02
CA ILE A 21 25.75 -34.13 11.97
C ILE A 21 24.83 -33.66 10.84
N VAL A 22 23.81 -34.45 10.47
CA VAL A 22 22.78 -34.03 9.52
C VAL A 22 21.92 -32.93 10.12
N HIS A 23 21.53 -32.99 11.39
CA HIS A 23 20.83 -31.89 12.06
C HIS A 23 21.68 -30.63 12.21
N GLN A 24 23.00 -30.75 12.43
CA GLN A 24 23.91 -29.61 12.47
C GLN A 24 24.22 -29.04 11.09
N LEU A 25 24.32 -29.86 10.04
CA LEU A 25 24.49 -29.41 8.65
C LEU A 25 23.21 -28.80 8.12
N VAL A 26 22.05 -29.39 8.41
CA VAL A 26 20.74 -28.80 8.13
C VAL A 26 20.60 -27.51 8.94
N GLY A 27 20.98 -27.48 10.22
CA GLY A 27 20.99 -26.27 11.05
C GLY A 27 21.91 -25.15 10.52
N THR A 28 23.12 -25.46 10.06
CA THR A 28 24.06 -24.47 9.50
C THR A 28 23.72 -24.04 8.07
N ILE A 29 23.11 -24.91 7.27
CA ILE A 29 22.51 -24.54 5.98
C ILE A 29 21.28 -23.66 6.22
N TYR A 30 20.47 -23.95 7.25
CA TYR A 30 19.27 -23.17 7.62
C TYR A 30 19.63 -21.79 8.21
N ASP A 31 20.64 -21.70 9.07
CA ASP A 31 21.19 -20.42 9.56
C ASP A 31 21.80 -19.59 8.41
N GLY A 32 22.37 -20.26 7.39
CA GLY A 32 22.86 -19.61 6.17
C GLY A 32 21.75 -18.98 5.33
N PHE A 33 20.60 -19.66 5.18
CA PHE A 33 19.44 -19.12 4.46
C PHE A 33 18.72 -18.02 5.26
N ASP A 34 18.63 -18.08 6.59
CA ASP A 34 18.07 -17.01 7.43
C ASP A 34 18.96 -15.77 7.47
N GLN A 35 20.29 -15.95 7.44
CA GLN A 35 21.22 -14.87 7.20
C GLN A 35 21.03 -14.26 5.82
N GLU A 36 20.80 -15.05 4.77
CA GLU A 36 20.47 -14.51 3.44
C GLU A 36 19.22 -13.62 3.45
N TRP A 37 18.16 -13.96 4.19
CA TRP A 37 16.94 -13.13 4.28
C TRP A 37 17.17 -11.79 5.00
N LYS A 38 17.84 -11.80 6.15
CA LYS A 38 18.22 -10.56 6.87
C LYS A 38 19.28 -9.77 6.12
N LEU A 39 20.18 -10.44 5.41
CA LEU A 39 21.12 -9.81 4.50
C LEU A 39 20.36 -9.17 3.36
N LEU A 40 19.39 -9.82 2.72
CA LEU A 40 18.61 -9.26 1.61
C LEU A 40 17.75 -8.05 2.03
N GLU A 41 17.17 -8.05 3.23
CA GLU A 41 16.40 -6.91 3.75
C GLU A 41 17.30 -5.73 4.14
N ASN A 42 18.34 -5.99 4.95
CA ASN A 42 19.34 -4.97 5.25
C ASN A 42 20.05 -4.51 3.98
N PHE A 43 20.28 -5.40 3.02
CA PHE A 43 20.88 -5.07 1.73
C PHE A 43 19.91 -4.25 0.89
N ALA A 44 18.62 -4.55 0.83
CA ALA A 44 17.65 -3.74 0.12
C ALA A 44 17.51 -2.34 0.73
N GLU A 45 17.39 -2.22 2.06
CA GLU A 45 17.28 -0.95 2.76
C GLU A 45 18.59 -0.16 2.74
N ASN A 46 19.74 -0.82 2.98
CA ASN A 46 21.05 -0.20 2.88
C ASN A 46 21.37 0.17 1.43
N MET A 47 21.06 -0.66 0.43
CA MET A 47 21.28 -0.30 -0.98
C MET A 47 20.37 0.83 -1.39
N THR A 48 19.09 0.84 -1.00
CA THR A 48 18.17 1.95 -1.30
C THR A 48 18.66 3.26 -0.67
N SER A 49 19.12 3.23 0.59
CA SER A 49 19.66 4.43 1.26
C SER A 49 21.06 4.82 0.76
N VAL A 50 21.92 3.86 0.43
CA VAL A 50 23.26 4.08 -0.13
C VAL A 50 23.16 4.59 -1.56
N TYR A 51 22.28 4.05 -2.39
CA TYR A 51 22.02 4.57 -3.73
C TYR A 51 21.35 5.93 -3.66
N ARG A 52 20.38 6.16 -2.75
CA ARG A 52 19.79 7.49 -2.58
C ARG A 52 20.84 8.53 -2.18
N ARG A 53 21.71 8.22 -1.20
CA ARG A 53 22.87 9.07 -0.87
C ARG A 53 23.82 9.23 -2.04
N ARG A 54 24.18 8.15 -2.74
CA ARG A 54 25.03 8.22 -3.93
C ARG A 54 24.39 8.99 -5.07
N ILE A 55 23.08 9.01 -5.22
CA ILE A 55 22.37 9.79 -6.25
C ILE A 55 22.47 11.27 -5.89
N GLU A 56 22.20 11.60 -4.62
CA GLU A 56 22.40 12.94 -4.05
C GLU A 56 23.87 13.40 -4.20
N ASP A 57 24.84 12.50 -3.97
CA ASP A 57 26.28 12.75 -4.16
C ASP A 57 26.68 12.78 -5.65
N THR A 58 26.04 12.00 -6.54
CA THR A 58 26.36 11.99 -8.00
C THR A 58 25.84 13.23 -8.72
N HIS A 59 24.95 14.01 -8.11
CA HIS A 59 24.73 15.39 -8.58
C HIS A 59 25.99 16.26 -8.44
N GLU A 60 26.98 15.83 -7.65
CA GLU A 60 28.30 16.45 -7.48
C GLU A 60 29.45 15.72 -8.22
N ASP A 61 29.26 14.49 -8.69
CA ASP A 61 30.34 13.74 -9.35
C ASP A 61 30.74 14.40 -10.69
N PRO A 62 32.04 14.65 -10.93
CA PRO A 62 32.50 15.23 -12.17
C PRO A 62 32.22 14.22 -13.29
N ARG A 63 31.47 14.63 -14.33
CA ARG A 63 31.20 13.79 -15.51
C ARG A 63 32.55 13.29 -16.07
N TRP A 64 32.97 12.09 -15.69
CA TRP A 64 34.25 11.53 -16.10
C TRP A 64 34.33 11.35 -17.61
N THR A 65 33.18 11.32 -18.30
CA THR A 65 33.04 11.39 -19.76
C THR A 65 33.44 12.75 -20.35
N LEU A 66 33.20 13.88 -19.65
CA LEU A 66 33.72 15.20 -20.02
C LEU A 66 35.21 15.34 -19.71
N VAL A 67 35.69 14.70 -18.64
CA VAL A 67 37.12 14.70 -18.24
C VAL A 67 37.94 13.73 -19.11
N ARG A 68 37.27 12.65 -19.54
CA ARG A 68 37.62 11.42 -20.27
C ARG A 68 37.24 11.30 -21.74
N PRO A 69 37.48 12.24 -22.66
CA PRO A 69 36.95 12.10 -24.03
C PRO A 69 37.43 10.84 -24.78
N ARG A 70 38.52 10.19 -24.35
CA ARG A 70 39.00 8.92 -24.92
C ARG A 70 38.29 7.65 -24.42
N THR A 71 37.41 7.77 -23.43
CA THR A 71 36.59 6.64 -22.96
C THR A 71 35.26 6.54 -23.71
N SER A 72 34.91 7.54 -24.53
CA SER A 72 33.76 7.41 -25.43
C SER A 72 34.11 6.54 -26.64
N TRP A 73 33.22 5.63 -27.04
CA TRP A 73 33.30 4.89 -28.31
C TRP A 73 32.70 5.71 -29.47
N ASP A 74 32.44 6.99 -29.21
CA ASP A 74 31.90 7.95 -30.16
C ASP A 74 33.01 8.90 -30.63
N PHE A 75 32.77 9.59 -31.75
CA PHE A 75 33.75 10.48 -32.38
C PHE A 75 34.30 11.52 -31.40
N ILE A 76 35.62 11.57 -31.29
CA ILE A 76 36.37 12.51 -30.45
C ILE A 76 36.67 13.75 -31.30
N ASP A 77 36.16 14.92 -30.90
CA ASP A 77 36.46 16.20 -31.55
C ASP A 77 37.96 16.52 -31.42
N PHE A 78 38.77 16.06 -32.37
CA PHE A 78 40.15 16.52 -32.48
C PHE A 78 40.15 17.93 -33.06
N GLY A 79 40.50 18.92 -32.24
CA GLY A 79 40.69 20.30 -32.67
C GLY A 79 41.84 20.53 -33.67
N ASN A 80 42.52 19.47 -34.12
CA ASN A 80 43.53 19.52 -35.19
C ASN A 80 43.30 18.37 -36.17
N ILE A 81 42.88 18.73 -37.38
CA ILE A 81 42.81 17.84 -38.54
C ILE A 81 44.21 17.86 -39.17
N ASP A 82 44.88 16.71 -39.21
CA ASP A 82 46.11 16.57 -40.00
C ASP A 82 45.82 16.91 -41.47
N PRO A 83 46.74 17.57 -42.20
CA PRO A 83 46.49 17.99 -43.57
C PRO A 83 46.13 16.80 -44.45
N VAL A 84 44.98 16.90 -45.12
CA VAL A 84 44.42 15.87 -46.02
C VAL A 84 45.47 15.50 -47.09
N PRO A 85 45.93 14.24 -47.17
CA PRO A 85 46.82 13.81 -48.24
C PRO A 85 46.14 13.97 -49.60
N PRO A 86 46.86 14.34 -50.68
CA PRO A 86 46.28 14.34 -52.02
C PRO A 86 45.88 12.90 -52.42
N LEU A 87 44.65 12.73 -52.92
CA LEU A 87 44.17 11.48 -53.51
C LEU A 87 45.08 11.09 -54.69
N PHE A 88 45.56 9.84 -54.71
CA PHE A 88 46.33 9.33 -55.84
C PHE A 88 45.41 9.22 -57.08
N ASP A 89 45.96 9.50 -58.26
CA ASP A 89 45.21 9.75 -59.51
C ASP A 89 44.44 8.53 -60.06
N GLN A 90 44.61 7.33 -59.52
CA GLN A 90 43.93 6.12 -59.99
C GLN A 90 42.56 5.94 -59.34
N ASP A 91 41.51 5.74 -60.15
CA ASP A 91 40.12 5.64 -59.66
C ASP A 91 39.87 4.46 -58.70
N VAL A 92 40.66 3.38 -58.79
CA VAL A 92 40.60 2.22 -57.88
C VAL A 92 41.19 2.54 -56.51
N ASP A 93 42.26 3.34 -56.45
CA ASP A 93 42.89 3.73 -55.19
C ASP A 93 42.05 4.77 -54.44
N LYS A 94 41.27 5.59 -55.18
CA LYS A 94 40.28 6.51 -54.60
C LYS A 94 39.13 5.76 -53.93
N GLU A 95 38.65 4.67 -54.53
CA GLU A 95 37.53 3.88 -53.97
C GLU A 95 37.94 3.14 -52.70
N ASN A 96 39.10 2.47 -52.69
CA ASN A 96 39.61 1.77 -51.51
C ASN A 96 39.85 2.71 -50.33
N GLN A 97 40.43 3.90 -50.57
CA GLN A 97 40.64 4.89 -49.50
C GLN A 97 39.33 5.42 -48.90
N ILE A 98 38.28 5.58 -49.70
CA ILE A 98 36.96 5.99 -49.20
C ILE A 98 36.31 4.86 -48.40
N ILE A 99 36.51 3.59 -48.80
CA ILE A 99 36.01 2.43 -48.07
C ILE A 99 36.69 2.30 -46.71
N ASP A 100 38.02 2.45 -46.64
CA ASP A 100 38.76 2.46 -45.38
C ASP A 100 38.26 3.57 -44.45
N ASP A 101 38.03 4.78 -44.98
CA ASP A 101 37.46 5.89 -44.20
C ASP A 101 36.04 5.62 -43.73
N LEU A 102 35.20 4.99 -44.56
CA LEU A 102 33.82 4.62 -44.19
C LEU A 102 33.80 3.55 -43.09
N LEU A 103 34.65 2.52 -43.19
CA LEU A 103 34.77 1.48 -42.16
C LEU A 103 35.24 2.07 -40.82
N ASN A 104 36.21 2.99 -40.85
CA ASN A 104 36.64 3.74 -39.67
C ASN A 104 35.50 4.60 -39.08
N CYS A 105 34.71 5.27 -39.93
CA CYS A 105 33.55 6.04 -39.50
C CYS A 105 32.48 5.16 -38.84
N PHE A 106 32.28 3.91 -39.29
CA PHE A 106 31.29 3.02 -38.67
C PHE A 106 31.71 2.53 -37.27
N LEU A 107 33.00 2.58 -36.94
CA LEU A 107 33.53 2.26 -35.60
C LEU A 107 33.67 3.50 -34.70
N GLY A 108 33.24 4.69 -35.16
CA GLY A 108 33.30 5.94 -34.40
C GLY A 108 34.64 6.68 -34.50
N PHE A 109 35.51 6.34 -35.46
CA PHE A 109 36.76 7.05 -35.72
C PHE A 109 36.62 8.05 -36.86
N HIS A 110 37.33 9.18 -36.77
CA HIS A 110 37.41 10.13 -37.87
C HIS A 110 38.20 9.54 -39.05
N GLY A 111 37.63 9.62 -40.26
CA GLY A 111 38.31 9.29 -41.50
C GLY A 111 39.22 10.44 -41.96
N ARG A 112 40.05 10.19 -42.98
CA ARG A 112 40.95 11.20 -43.56
C ARG A 112 40.21 12.18 -44.48
N TYR A 113 39.18 11.71 -45.18
CA TYR A 113 38.35 12.47 -46.12
C TYR A 113 36.92 12.70 -45.61
N ILE A 114 36.48 11.94 -44.60
CA ILE A 114 35.14 12.03 -43.98
C ILE A 114 35.30 12.44 -42.52
N ASN A 115 34.79 13.62 -42.19
CA ASN A 115 34.86 14.18 -40.84
C ASN A 115 33.45 14.31 -40.24
N ALA A 116 33.28 13.86 -39.00
CA ALA A 116 32.09 14.16 -38.22
C ALA A 116 32.10 15.64 -37.81
N GLU A 117 30.95 16.32 -37.94
CA GLU A 117 30.77 17.66 -37.38
C GLU A 117 30.56 17.58 -35.87
N SER A 118 31.10 18.57 -35.15
CA SER A 118 30.88 18.71 -33.72
C SER A 118 29.40 19.00 -33.44
N LEU A 119 28.84 18.31 -32.45
CA LEU A 119 27.43 18.42 -32.09
C LEU A 119 27.16 19.71 -31.31
N GLU A 120 26.16 20.48 -31.73
CA GLU A 120 25.63 21.61 -30.94
C GLU A 120 24.74 21.12 -29.77
N ASN A 121 24.04 19.99 -29.96
CA ASN A 121 23.18 19.36 -28.96
C ASN A 121 23.64 17.92 -28.65
N PRO A 122 23.85 17.55 -27.36
CA PRO A 122 24.31 16.21 -26.96
C PRO A 122 23.41 15.05 -27.43
N ASN A 123 22.13 15.34 -27.70
CA ASN A 123 21.11 14.36 -28.10
C ASN A 123 20.78 14.38 -29.61
N GLY A 124 21.38 15.31 -30.38
CA GLY A 124 21.13 15.44 -31.82
C GLY A 124 21.86 14.38 -32.65
N ASP A 125 21.43 14.17 -33.90
CA ASP A 125 22.12 13.24 -34.81
C ASP A 125 23.41 13.87 -35.34
N ARG A 126 24.48 13.08 -35.45
CA ARG A 126 25.75 13.58 -36.01
C ARG A 126 25.64 13.73 -37.53
N ILE A 127 26.10 14.86 -38.04
CA ILE A 127 26.22 15.15 -39.47
C ILE A 127 27.68 14.95 -39.88
N PHE A 128 27.91 14.48 -41.11
CA PHE A 128 29.24 14.20 -41.65
C PHE A 128 29.54 15.11 -42.85
N LYS A 129 30.72 15.73 -42.85
CA LYS A 129 31.27 16.47 -43.97
C LYS A 129 32.22 15.59 -44.77
N ILE A 130 31.96 15.49 -46.07
CA ILE A 130 32.85 14.84 -47.04
C ILE A 130 33.68 15.94 -47.72
N CYS A 131 35.00 15.78 -47.76
CA CYS A 131 35.92 16.68 -48.44
C CYS A 131 35.50 16.97 -49.90
N ASP A 132 35.67 18.21 -50.36
CA ASP A 132 35.25 18.67 -51.70
C ASP A 132 36.04 18.02 -52.85
N THR A 133 37.14 17.34 -52.53
CA THR A 133 37.96 16.56 -53.47
C THR A 133 37.31 15.25 -53.92
N VAL A 134 36.31 14.75 -53.18
CA VAL A 134 35.56 13.54 -53.54
C VAL A 134 34.35 13.93 -54.37
N THR A 135 34.43 13.72 -55.69
CA THR A 135 33.38 14.08 -56.65
C THR A 135 32.75 12.85 -57.34
N GLY A 136 31.47 12.93 -57.69
CA GLY A 136 30.80 11.91 -58.53
C GLY A 136 30.10 10.79 -57.75
N ILE A 137 30.13 9.56 -58.30
CA ILE A 137 29.37 8.39 -57.83
C ILE A 137 29.78 7.99 -56.41
N CYS A 138 31.09 8.02 -56.09
CA CYS A 138 31.61 7.69 -54.77
C CYS A 138 31.05 8.60 -53.68
N ARG A 139 30.88 9.91 -53.94
CA ARG A 139 30.26 10.85 -53.00
C ARG A 139 28.79 10.50 -52.74
N SER A 140 28.04 10.21 -53.80
CA SER A 140 26.62 9.85 -53.68
C SER A 140 26.43 8.54 -52.91
N MET A 141 27.36 7.59 -53.07
CA MET A 141 27.32 6.30 -52.39
C MET A 141 27.73 6.41 -50.92
N ALA A 142 28.77 7.18 -50.63
CA ALA A 142 29.16 7.52 -49.26
C ALA A 142 28.02 8.23 -48.51
N MET A 143 27.35 9.22 -49.13
CA MET A 143 26.19 9.91 -48.53
C MET A 143 25.02 8.97 -48.21
N ARG A 144 24.85 7.87 -48.95
CA ARG A 144 23.82 6.86 -48.65
C ARG A 144 24.20 5.94 -47.48
N LEU A 145 25.49 5.79 -47.20
CA LEU A 145 26.02 4.93 -46.14
C LEU A 145 26.23 5.68 -44.81
N LEU A 146 26.51 6.99 -44.85
CA LEU A 146 26.75 7.83 -43.67
C LEU A 146 25.62 7.85 -42.62
N PRO A 147 24.32 7.69 -42.96
CA PRO A 147 23.28 7.55 -41.95
C PRO A 147 23.55 6.42 -40.95
N LEU A 148 24.19 5.33 -41.38
CA LEU A 148 24.58 4.23 -40.49
C LEU A 148 25.51 4.70 -39.36
N ALA A 149 26.51 5.53 -39.69
CA ALA A 149 27.43 6.10 -38.71
C ALA A 149 26.72 7.08 -37.76
N SER A 150 25.69 7.80 -38.24
CA SER A 150 24.87 8.68 -37.40
C SER A 150 24.02 7.89 -36.39
N TYR A 151 23.46 6.75 -36.81
CA TYR A 151 22.70 5.85 -35.95
C TYR A 151 23.61 5.25 -34.87
N TYR A 152 24.78 4.74 -35.26
CA TYR A 152 25.79 4.22 -34.35
C TYR A 152 26.16 5.24 -33.26
N SER A 153 26.50 6.46 -33.66
CA SER A 153 26.90 7.53 -32.73
C SER A 153 25.82 7.86 -31.69
N LYS A 154 24.54 7.91 -32.08
CA LYS A 154 23.45 8.18 -31.13
C LYS A 154 23.23 7.03 -30.15
N ILE A 155 23.28 5.79 -30.64
CA ILE A 155 23.10 4.59 -29.79
C ILE A 155 24.24 4.49 -28.77
N VAL A 156 25.49 4.74 -29.19
CA VAL A 156 26.66 4.75 -28.29
C VAL A 156 26.53 5.84 -27.22
N ARG A 157 26.13 7.08 -27.59
CA ARG A 157 25.91 8.14 -26.60
C ARG A 157 24.84 7.78 -25.58
N PHE A 158 23.75 7.15 -26.03
CA PHE A 158 22.70 6.70 -25.13
C PHE A 158 23.19 5.59 -24.19
N ALA A 159 23.88 4.58 -24.72
CA ALA A 159 24.44 3.49 -23.91
C ALA A 159 25.40 4.01 -22.83
N GLN A 160 26.25 4.99 -23.19
CA GLN A 160 27.19 5.61 -22.26
C GLN A 160 26.51 6.47 -21.20
N LYS A 161 25.43 7.19 -21.56
CA LYS A 161 24.59 7.91 -20.60
C LYS A 161 23.90 6.92 -19.64
N GLY A 162 23.51 5.75 -20.14
CA GLY A 162 22.89 4.70 -19.35
C GLY A 162 23.79 4.08 -18.27
N LEU A 163 25.10 4.32 -18.29
CA LEU A 163 26.00 3.93 -17.19
C LEU A 163 25.82 4.80 -15.93
N GLU A 164 25.18 5.96 -16.05
CA GLU A 164 24.88 6.80 -14.91
C GLU A 164 23.84 6.14 -13.99
N LEU A 165 24.04 6.27 -12.69
CA LEU A 165 23.04 5.85 -11.70
C LEU A 165 21.76 6.71 -11.79
N SER A 166 21.87 7.93 -12.33
CA SER A 166 20.78 8.90 -12.47
C SER A 166 19.72 8.46 -13.49
N THR A 167 20.05 7.58 -14.44
CA THR A 167 19.14 7.15 -15.50
C THR A 167 18.18 6.05 -15.09
N GLY A 168 18.46 5.38 -13.96
CA GLY A 168 17.65 4.29 -13.41
C GLY A 168 17.88 2.92 -14.06
N ARG A 169 17.30 1.86 -13.48
CA ARG A 169 17.60 0.46 -13.80
C ARG A 169 17.03 0.01 -15.14
N VAL A 170 15.85 0.50 -15.49
CA VAL A 170 15.20 0.16 -16.77
C VAL A 170 16.08 0.64 -17.93
N ASN A 171 16.57 1.87 -17.85
CA ASN A 171 17.44 2.45 -18.87
C ASN A 171 18.85 1.81 -18.87
N GLN A 172 19.36 1.38 -17.71
CA GLN A 172 20.61 0.61 -17.62
C GLN A 172 20.49 -0.75 -18.32
N ALA A 173 19.41 -1.48 -18.09
CA ALA A 173 19.17 -2.78 -18.74
C ALA A 173 19.01 -2.62 -20.27
N LEU A 174 18.28 -1.58 -20.71
CA LEU A 174 18.19 -1.24 -22.13
C LEU A 174 19.57 -0.89 -22.72
N SER A 175 20.40 -0.16 -21.97
CA SER A 175 21.76 0.20 -22.41
C SER A 175 22.65 -1.03 -22.55
N GLY A 176 22.58 -2.00 -21.62
CA GLY A 176 23.28 -3.27 -21.75
C GLY A 176 22.86 -4.06 -22.99
N TYR A 177 21.57 -4.08 -23.33
CA TYR A 177 21.09 -4.67 -24.59
C TYR A 177 21.64 -3.95 -25.83
N LEU A 178 21.66 -2.61 -25.81
CA LEU A 178 22.20 -1.81 -26.91
C LEU A 178 23.72 -2.03 -27.08
N GLU A 179 24.47 -2.16 -25.98
CA GLU A 179 25.90 -2.49 -26.01
C GLU A 179 26.16 -3.86 -26.65
N GLU A 180 25.35 -4.88 -26.34
CA GLU A 180 25.46 -6.19 -26.99
C GLU A 180 25.24 -6.10 -28.52
N LYS A 181 24.28 -5.27 -28.96
CA LYS A 181 24.04 -5.04 -30.40
C LYS A 181 25.15 -4.22 -31.05
N ILE A 182 25.71 -3.24 -30.35
CA ILE A 182 26.87 -2.47 -30.80
C ILE A 182 28.09 -3.38 -30.98
N LEU A 183 28.35 -4.28 -30.02
CA LEU A 183 29.46 -5.24 -30.10
C LEU A 183 29.32 -6.15 -31.33
N LYS A 184 28.14 -6.74 -31.54
CA LYS A 184 27.85 -7.56 -32.73
C LYS A 184 28.03 -6.80 -34.04
N PHE A 185 27.71 -5.50 -34.06
CA PHE A 185 27.94 -4.65 -35.21
C PHE A 185 29.42 -4.37 -35.44
N SER A 186 30.19 -4.11 -34.38
CA SER A 186 31.65 -3.91 -34.47
C SER A 186 32.36 -5.16 -34.99
N GLU A 187 31.97 -6.35 -34.53
CA GLU A 187 32.50 -7.64 -35.03
C GLU A 187 32.24 -7.79 -36.53
N MET A 188 31.04 -7.43 -36.99
CA MET A 188 30.71 -7.48 -38.42
C MET A 188 31.56 -6.50 -39.24
N ILE A 189 31.84 -5.30 -38.73
CA ILE A 189 32.70 -4.33 -39.43
C ILE A 189 34.13 -4.84 -39.50
N VAL A 190 34.67 -5.41 -38.42
CA VAL A 190 36.02 -6.00 -38.42
C VAL A 190 36.13 -7.14 -39.43
N LEU A 191 35.08 -7.97 -39.56
CA LEU A 191 35.02 -9.01 -40.61
C LEU A 191 35.01 -8.42 -42.03
N LEU A 192 34.35 -7.28 -42.22
CA LEU A 192 34.35 -6.57 -43.51
C LEU A 192 35.71 -5.94 -43.82
N GLU A 193 36.40 -5.41 -42.81
CA GLU A 193 37.77 -4.87 -42.93
C GLU A 193 38.78 -5.97 -43.26
N GLU A 194 38.70 -7.13 -42.60
CA GLU A 194 39.55 -8.30 -42.92
C GLU A 194 39.29 -8.78 -44.36
N ARG A 195 38.02 -8.78 -44.79
CA ARG A 195 37.65 -9.12 -46.17
C ARG A 195 38.21 -8.10 -47.16
N HIS A 196 38.10 -6.80 -46.87
CA HIS A 196 38.65 -5.73 -47.70
C HIS A 196 40.17 -5.84 -47.86
N SER A 197 40.86 -6.19 -46.78
CA SER A 197 42.32 -6.39 -46.76
C SER A 197 42.78 -7.57 -47.63
N LYS A 198 41.97 -8.64 -47.75
CA LYS A 198 42.30 -9.83 -48.57
C LYS A 198 41.85 -9.68 -50.03
N TYR A 199 40.70 -9.05 -50.25
CA TYR A 199 40.12 -8.82 -51.57
C TYR A 199 39.46 -7.43 -51.58
N PRO A 200 39.87 -6.51 -52.46
CA PRO A 200 39.28 -5.18 -52.52
C PRO A 200 37.77 -5.30 -52.79
N LEU A 201 36.98 -4.68 -51.91
CA LEU A 201 35.53 -4.64 -52.00
C LEU A 201 35.13 -3.41 -52.81
N ASP A 202 34.11 -3.52 -53.67
CA ASP A 202 33.52 -2.35 -54.31
C ASP A 202 32.51 -1.69 -53.36
N LEU A 203 32.29 -0.38 -53.50
CA LEU A 203 31.29 0.38 -52.72
C LEU A 203 29.87 -0.23 -52.85
N ASN A 204 29.52 -0.75 -54.04
CA ASN A 204 28.25 -1.45 -54.26
C ASN A 204 28.14 -2.75 -53.46
N GLN A 205 29.23 -3.51 -53.34
CA GLN A 205 29.26 -4.74 -52.56
C GLN A 205 29.16 -4.42 -51.07
N LEU A 206 29.86 -3.37 -50.61
CA LEU A 206 29.76 -2.86 -49.24
C LEU A 206 28.32 -2.44 -48.90
N TYR A 207 27.67 -1.68 -49.78
CA TYR A 207 26.28 -1.26 -49.59
C TYR A 207 25.31 -2.43 -49.51
N PHE A 208 25.47 -3.45 -50.36
CA PHE A 208 24.65 -4.65 -50.31
C PHE A 208 24.81 -5.41 -48.97
N CYS A 209 26.05 -5.56 -48.49
CA CYS A 209 26.31 -6.20 -47.20
C CYS A 209 25.75 -5.41 -46.00
N LEU A 210 25.80 -4.07 -46.05
CA LEU A 210 25.35 -3.21 -44.96
C LEU A 210 23.85 -2.90 -44.97
N GLN A 211 23.10 -3.27 -46.00
CA GLN A 211 21.68 -2.93 -46.11
C GLN A 211 20.85 -3.52 -44.95
N GLY A 212 21.12 -4.78 -44.56
CA GLY A 212 20.40 -5.45 -43.46
C GLY A 212 20.74 -4.86 -42.08
N THR A 213 22.00 -4.48 -41.85
CA THR A 213 22.41 -3.85 -40.59
C THR A 213 21.99 -2.41 -40.49
N THR A 214 21.91 -1.69 -41.61
CA THR A 214 21.36 -0.33 -41.66
C THR A 214 19.89 -0.32 -41.24
N ALA A 215 19.08 -1.28 -41.72
CA ALA A 215 17.70 -1.41 -41.25
C ALA A 215 17.62 -1.71 -39.75
N SER A 216 18.46 -2.63 -39.26
CA SER A 216 18.49 -3.01 -37.84
C SER A 216 18.92 -1.85 -36.92
N MET A 217 19.97 -1.12 -37.31
CA MET A 217 20.47 0.04 -36.58
C MET A 217 19.49 1.21 -36.60
N LYS A 218 18.75 1.39 -37.70
CA LYS A 218 17.69 2.38 -37.79
C LYS A 218 16.59 2.12 -36.76
N VAL A 219 16.15 0.86 -36.61
CA VAL A 219 15.14 0.49 -35.61
C VAL A 219 15.63 0.78 -34.19
N LEU A 220 16.88 0.42 -33.88
CA LEU A 220 17.47 0.69 -32.57
C LEU A 220 17.63 2.20 -32.31
N HIS A 221 17.96 2.97 -33.35
CA HIS A 221 18.01 4.43 -33.28
C HIS A 221 16.62 5.02 -33.00
N ASP A 222 15.58 4.56 -33.70
CA ASP A 222 14.21 5.01 -33.50
C ASP A 222 13.71 4.68 -32.07
N VAL A 223 14.11 3.53 -31.52
CA VAL A 223 13.87 3.16 -30.11
C VAL A 223 14.55 4.15 -29.16
N VAL A 224 15.82 4.47 -29.38
CA VAL A 224 16.57 5.44 -28.55
C VAL A 224 15.93 6.83 -28.62
N CYS A 225 15.46 7.25 -29.80
CA CYS A 225 14.74 8.51 -29.99
C CYS A 225 13.42 8.55 -29.20
N ALA A 226 12.68 7.45 -29.15
CA ALA A 226 11.43 7.36 -28.41
C ALA A 226 11.61 7.38 -26.89
N VAL A 227 12.72 6.82 -26.39
CA VAL A 227 13.04 6.71 -24.95
C VAL A 227 13.76 7.95 -24.41
N GLN A 228 14.18 8.87 -25.28
CA GLN A 228 15.00 10.00 -24.90
C GLN A 228 14.36 10.81 -23.76
N ASP A 229 15.11 10.98 -22.67
CA ASP A 229 14.75 11.75 -21.47
C ASP A 229 13.61 11.15 -20.61
N LEU A 230 13.15 9.93 -20.91
CA LEU A 230 12.22 9.15 -20.09
C LEU A 230 12.94 8.28 -19.05
N ARG A 231 12.25 7.92 -17.96
CA ARG A 231 12.75 7.08 -16.85
C ARG A 231 11.70 6.05 -16.43
N GLY A 232 12.16 4.96 -15.82
CA GLY A 232 11.28 3.97 -15.17
C GLY A 232 10.13 3.45 -16.04
N GLY A 233 8.91 3.59 -15.53
CA GLY A 233 7.69 3.08 -16.19
C GLY A 233 7.32 3.83 -17.47
N ALA A 234 7.75 5.09 -17.59
CA ALA A 234 7.55 5.87 -18.81
C ALA A 234 8.38 5.33 -19.98
N THR A 235 9.61 4.86 -19.73
CA THR A 235 10.43 4.19 -20.75
C THR A 235 9.75 2.92 -21.27
N LEU A 236 9.26 2.06 -20.36
CA LEU A 236 8.57 0.83 -20.73
C LEU A 236 7.29 1.10 -21.54
N THR A 237 6.58 2.17 -21.18
CA THR A 237 5.41 2.65 -21.92
C THR A 237 5.76 3.07 -23.35
N ALA A 238 6.82 3.87 -23.53
CA ALA A 238 7.27 4.30 -24.85
C ALA A 238 7.70 3.11 -25.72
N LEU A 239 8.42 2.17 -25.12
CA LEU A 239 8.86 0.93 -25.75
C LEU A 239 7.69 0.04 -26.19
N HIS A 240 6.66 -0.12 -25.35
CA HIS A 240 5.46 -0.86 -25.69
C HIS A 240 4.68 -0.21 -26.85
N ASN A 241 4.54 1.11 -26.84
CA ASN A 241 3.92 1.85 -27.95
C ASN A 241 4.70 1.70 -29.26
N PHE A 242 6.03 1.64 -29.17
CA PHE A 242 6.88 1.38 -30.34
C PHE A 242 6.68 -0.02 -30.91
N CYS A 243 6.59 -1.06 -30.06
CA CYS A 243 6.23 -2.42 -30.48
C CYS A 243 4.90 -2.48 -31.23
N ASN A 244 3.90 -1.72 -30.78
CA ASN A 244 2.60 -1.64 -31.44
C ASN A 244 2.63 -0.85 -32.76
N THR A 245 3.60 0.05 -32.94
CA THR A 245 3.79 0.79 -34.20
C THR A 245 4.50 -0.06 -35.25
N CYS A 246 5.42 -0.95 -34.83
CA CYS A 246 6.25 -1.77 -35.72
C CYS A 246 5.58 -3.06 -36.25
N ILE A 247 4.26 -3.19 -36.21
CA ILE A 247 3.54 -4.44 -36.55
C ILE A 247 3.80 -4.93 -37.99
N ILE A 248 4.10 -4.02 -38.93
CA ILE A 248 4.21 -4.34 -40.36
C ILE A 248 5.49 -5.11 -40.70
N ASP A 249 6.61 -4.87 -40.00
CA ASP A 249 7.88 -5.54 -40.27
C ASP A 249 8.27 -6.52 -39.16
N SER A 250 8.36 -7.80 -39.51
CA SER A 250 8.67 -8.88 -38.57
C SER A 250 10.05 -8.75 -37.93
N HIS A 251 11.04 -8.23 -38.65
CA HIS A 251 12.40 -8.07 -38.13
C HIS A 251 12.48 -6.89 -37.16
N SER A 252 11.93 -5.74 -37.55
CA SER A 252 11.82 -4.56 -36.67
C SER A 252 11.02 -4.87 -35.40
N LYS A 253 9.89 -5.59 -35.52
CA LYS A 253 9.08 -6.02 -34.37
C LYS A 253 9.90 -6.90 -33.43
N LYS A 254 10.64 -7.88 -33.95
CA LYS A 254 11.47 -8.75 -33.11
C LYS A 254 12.53 -7.97 -32.33
N LEU A 255 13.24 -7.05 -33.00
CA LEU A 255 14.25 -6.22 -32.34
C LEU A 255 13.66 -5.31 -31.26
N ALA A 256 12.48 -4.75 -31.51
CA ALA A 256 11.76 -3.94 -30.53
C ALA A 256 11.32 -4.78 -29.33
N VAL A 257 10.75 -5.97 -29.57
CA VAL A 257 10.33 -6.89 -28.50
C VAL A 257 11.52 -7.36 -27.66
N ASP A 258 12.62 -7.75 -28.30
CA ASP A 258 13.86 -8.13 -27.61
C ASP A 258 14.38 -6.96 -26.73
N ALA A 259 14.32 -5.72 -27.22
CA ALA A 259 14.68 -4.53 -26.44
C ALA A 259 13.72 -4.30 -25.26
N THR A 260 12.42 -4.50 -25.46
CA THR A 260 11.43 -4.35 -24.38
C THR A 260 11.55 -5.43 -23.32
N LEU A 261 11.86 -6.67 -23.71
CA LEU A 261 12.11 -7.78 -22.82
C LEU A 261 13.28 -7.46 -21.88
N ALA A 262 14.43 -7.08 -22.46
CA ALA A 262 15.62 -6.72 -21.70
C ALA A 262 15.37 -5.51 -20.77
N ALA A 263 14.67 -4.47 -21.25
CA ALA A 263 14.38 -3.29 -20.43
C ALA A 263 13.39 -3.59 -19.28
N SER A 264 12.47 -4.53 -19.49
CA SER A 264 11.42 -4.87 -18.51
C SER A 264 11.90 -5.79 -17.38
N GLU A 265 12.97 -6.55 -17.58
CA GLU A 265 13.53 -7.50 -16.61
C GLU A 265 13.73 -6.90 -15.20
N PRO A 266 14.45 -5.76 -15.00
CA PRO A 266 14.63 -5.18 -13.65
C PRO A 266 13.32 -4.71 -13.01
N TYR A 267 12.34 -4.32 -13.84
CA TYR A 267 11.02 -3.91 -13.36
C TYR A 267 10.23 -5.12 -12.86
N PHE A 268 10.22 -6.22 -13.61
CA PHE A 268 9.60 -7.48 -13.21
C PHE A 268 10.28 -8.14 -12.02
N GLN A 269 11.60 -8.01 -11.86
CA GLN A 269 12.30 -8.42 -10.64
C GLN A 269 11.82 -7.63 -9.41
N SER A 270 11.53 -6.34 -9.58
CA SER A 270 10.99 -5.52 -8.49
C SER A 270 9.54 -5.93 -8.15
N ILE A 271 8.74 -6.27 -9.17
CA ILE A 271 7.40 -6.84 -9.00
C ILE A 271 7.49 -8.20 -8.28
N SER A 272 8.40 -9.09 -8.66
CA SER A 272 8.51 -10.42 -8.06
C SER A 272 8.92 -10.33 -6.59
N MET A 273 9.87 -9.45 -6.24
CA MET A 273 10.22 -9.18 -4.83
C MET A 273 9.03 -8.63 -4.04
N TRP A 274 8.20 -7.77 -4.65
CA TRP A 274 7.01 -7.22 -4.01
C TRP A 274 5.89 -8.26 -3.83
N ILE A 275 5.61 -9.06 -4.86
CA ILE A 275 4.50 -10.02 -4.90
C ILE A 275 4.81 -11.33 -4.18
N TYR A 276 6.05 -11.82 -4.19
CA TYR A 276 6.40 -13.07 -3.53
C TYR A 276 6.96 -12.86 -2.13
N LYS A 277 7.70 -11.77 -1.90
CA LYS A 277 8.43 -11.53 -0.65
C LYS A 277 7.87 -10.36 0.18
N GLY A 278 7.02 -9.51 -0.40
CA GLY A 278 6.50 -8.32 0.28
C GLY A 278 7.57 -7.25 0.55
N ILE A 279 8.69 -7.26 -0.19
CA ILE A 279 9.81 -6.33 -0.03
C ILE A 279 9.74 -5.29 -1.15
N LEU A 280 9.71 -4.01 -0.77
CA LEU A 280 9.75 -2.91 -1.72
C LEU A 280 11.21 -2.61 -2.10
N PHE A 281 11.64 -3.05 -3.29
CA PHE A 281 12.98 -2.76 -3.81
C PHE A 281 12.93 -1.69 -4.89
N ASP A 282 13.06 -0.42 -4.47
CA ASP A 282 13.09 0.73 -5.37
C ASP A 282 14.19 1.76 -5.01
N PRO A 283 15.45 1.50 -5.40
CA PRO A 283 16.56 2.42 -5.12
C PRO A 283 16.51 3.74 -5.91
N PHE A 284 15.78 3.79 -7.03
CA PHE A 284 15.84 4.89 -8.01
C PHE A 284 14.49 5.60 -8.22
N ASP A 285 13.49 5.32 -7.38
CA ASP A 285 12.14 5.89 -7.48
C ASP A 285 11.42 5.59 -8.82
N GLU A 286 11.66 4.42 -9.41
CA GLU A 286 11.09 4.00 -10.69
C GLU A 286 9.87 3.10 -10.55
N PHE A 287 9.62 2.56 -9.35
CA PHE A 287 8.58 1.57 -9.15
C PHE A 287 7.19 2.21 -8.96
N MET A 288 6.14 1.51 -9.39
CA MET A 288 4.76 1.99 -9.26
C MET A 288 4.30 2.17 -7.81
N VAL A 289 4.85 1.42 -6.85
CA VAL A 289 4.48 1.52 -5.42
C VAL A 289 5.54 2.31 -4.68
N THR A 290 5.07 3.22 -3.82
CA THR A 290 5.93 3.98 -2.92
C THR A 290 5.57 3.74 -1.48
N GLN A 291 6.58 3.70 -0.62
CA GLN A 291 6.38 3.72 0.81
C GLN A 291 6.60 5.14 1.34
N LYS A 292 5.58 5.72 1.98
CA LYS A 292 5.73 6.94 2.76
C LYS A 292 6.42 6.59 4.08
N VAL A 293 7.57 7.20 4.32
CA VAL A 293 8.19 7.18 5.66
C VAL A 293 7.36 8.09 6.56
N SER A 294 6.39 7.51 7.28
CA SER A 294 5.64 8.27 8.29
C SER A 294 6.57 8.58 9.48
N VAL A 295 6.88 9.86 9.67
CA VAL A 295 7.67 10.36 10.81
C VAL A 295 6.90 10.26 12.14
N LYS A 296 5.59 9.95 12.11
CA LYS A 296 4.74 9.89 13.32
C LYS A 296 3.83 8.66 13.32
N GLY A 297 4.22 7.65 14.10
CA GLY A 297 3.32 6.63 14.68
C GLY A 297 2.80 5.52 13.75
N PRO A 298 2.42 4.36 14.32
CA PRO A 298 2.04 3.15 13.59
C PRO A 298 0.52 3.03 13.38
N THR A 299 -0.16 3.97 12.71
CA THR A 299 -1.65 3.92 12.68
C THR A 299 -2.36 4.22 11.36
N ASN A 300 -1.67 4.42 10.23
CA ASN A 300 -2.37 4.58 8.95
C ASN A 300 -1.77 3.66 7.87
N TRP A 301 -1.92 2.33 8.03
CA TRP A 301 -1.52 1.32 7.02
C TRP A 301 -2.11 1.62 5.63
N ASP A 302 -3.31 2.23 5.58
CA ASP A 302 -3.93 2.67 4.33
C ASP A 302 -3.19 3.78 3.59
N SER A 303 -2.36 4.56 4.30
CA SER A 303 -1.58 5.66 3.74
C SER A 303 -0.08 5.37 3.65
N MET A 304 0.36 4.19 4.11
CA MET A 304 1.78 3.79 4.05
C MET A 304 2.24 3.58 2.62
N PHE A 305 1.39 3.01 1.78
CA PHE A 305 1.69 2.71 0.39
C PHE A 305 0.82 3.53 -0.54
N ASN A 306 1.43 4.08 -1.59
CA ASN A 306 0.74 4.85 -2.62
C ASN A 306 1.18 4.39 -4.01
N ILE A 307 0.24 4.39 -4.96
CA ILE A 307 0.51 4.11 -6.37
C ILE A 307 0.93 5.42 -7.07
N ARG A 308 2.11 5.44 -7.71
CA ARG A 308 2.57 6.50 -8.62
C ARG A 308 2.02 6.23 -10.03
N VAL A 309 0.95 6.90 -10.41
CA VAL A 309 0.31 6.72 -11.73
C VAL A 309 1.25 7.04 -12.90
N SER A 310 2.23 7.94 -12.72
CA SER A 310 3.21 8.29 -13.76
C SER A 310 4.17 7.17 -14.11
N GLU A 311 4.43 6.26 -13.16
CA GLU A 311 5.40 5.17 -13.30
C GLU A 311 4.74 3.82 -13.58
N VAL A 312 3.42 3.79 -13.85
CA VAL A 312 2.71 2.56 -14.23
C VAL A 312 2.87 2.33 -15.73
N PRO A 313 3.53 1.24 -16.17
CA PRO A 313 3.57 0.88 -17.58
C PRO A 313 2.15 0.61 -18.11
N ILE A 314 1.85 1.06 -19.33
CA ILE A 314 0.50 0.92 -19.94
C ILE A 314 -0.02 -0.52 -19.87
N PHE A 315 0.84 -1.52 -20.11
CA PHE A 315 0.46 -2.94 -20.10
C PHE A 315 0.19 -3.52 -18.69
N LEU A 316 0.43 -2.77 -17.61
CA LEU A 316 0.15 -3.18 -16.23
C LEU A 316 -1.03 -2.41 -15.60
N VAL A 317 -1.67 -1.49 -16.33
CA VAL A 317 -2.75 -0.66 -15.80
C VAL A 317 -3.93 -1.50 -15.28
N ASP A 318 -4.23 -2.61 -15.94
CA ASP A 318 -5.33 -3.50 -15.57
C ASP A 318 -5.03 -4.33 -14.31
N CYS A 319 -3.74 -4.61 -14.05
CA CYS A 319 -3.33 -5.43 -12.90
C CYS A 319 -2.68 -4.64 -11.76
N GLN A 320 -2.50 -3.32 -11.90
CA GLN A 320 -1.84 -2.47 -10.91
C GLN A 320 -2.46 -2.58 -9.50
N THR A 321 -3.78 -2.73 -9.41
CA THR A 321 -4.49 -2.83 -8.13
C THR A 321 -4.21 -4.17 -7.45
N TYR A 322 -4.09 -5.25 -8.22
CA TYR A 322 -3.71 -6.57 -7.71
C TYR A 322 -2.25 -6.57 -7.25
N ILE A 323 -1.32 -6.00 -8.02
CA ILE A 323 0.09 -5.87 -7.63
C ILE A 323 0.22 -5.08 -6.32
N TYR A 324 -0.45 -3.94 -6.25
CA TYR A 324 -0.47 -3.08 -5.07
C TYR A 324 -0.99 -3.84 -3.85
N LYS A 325 -2.18 -4.46 -3.95
CA LYS A 325 -2.81 -5.20 -2.84
C LYS A 325 -2.01 -6.44 -2.43
N ALA A 326 -1.50 -7.21 -3.38
CA ALA A 326 -0.76 -8.44 -3.13
C ALA A 326 0.46 -8.19 -2.22
N GLY A 327 1.32 -7.25 -2.60
CA GLY A 327 2.48 -6.92 -1.78
C GLY A 327 2.10 -6.17 -0.50
N LYS A 328 1.05 -5.34 -0.50
CA LYS A 328 0.54 -4.71 0.74
C LYS A 328 0.11 -5.77 1.77
N TYR A 329 -0.56 -6.84 1.33
CA TYR A 329 -0.98 -7.95 2.18
C TYR A 329 0.19 -8.80 2.66
N LEU A 330 1.14 -9.14 1.78
CA LEU A 330 2.32 -9.93 2.18
C LEU A 330 3.27 -9.16 3.08
N ASP A 331 3.44 -7.86 2.86
CA ASP A 331 4.16 -6.99 3.78
C ASP A 331 3.46 -6.90 5.14
N ALA A 332 2.12 -6.99 5.16
CA ALA A 332 1.38 -7.11 6.42
C ALA A 332 1.61 -8.46 7.11
N VAL A 333 1.58 -9.57 6.36
CA VAL A 333 1.94 -10.91 6.86
C VAL A 333 3.36 -10.87 7.43
N ARG A 334 4.30 -10.27 6.71
CA ARG A 334 5.71 -10.16 7.08
C ARG A 334 5.91 -9.53 8.45
N ARG A 335 5.31 -8.38 8.68
CA ARG A 335 5.41 -7.69 9.98
C ARG A 335 4.66 -8.40 11.11
N SER A 336 3.82 -9.37 10.78
CA SER A 336 2.99 -10.10 11.75
C SER A 336 3.57 -11.44 12.17
N LEU A 337 4.53 -11.96 11.41
CA LEU A 337 5.27 -13.17 11.75
C LEU A 337 6.35 -12.83 12.79
N ASP A 338 6.59 -13.76 13.69
CA ASP A 338 7.73 -13.66 14.61
C ASP A 338 9.02 -13.99 13.83
N ASP A 339 10.16 -13.46 14.28
CA ASP A 339 11.46 -13.56 13.58
C ASP A 339 11.92 -15.00 13.21
N MET A 340 11.30 -16.03 13.80
CA MET A 340 11.65 -17.45 13.64
C MET A 340 10.71 -18.20 12.69
N GLU A 341 9.66 -17.55 12.18
CA GLU A 341 8.63 -18.21 11.37
C GLU A 341 8.82 -17.97 9.88
N LYS A 342 8.70 -19.07 9.12
CA LYS A 342 8.88 -19.04 7.67
C LYS A 342 7.74 -18.30 6.99
N MET A 343 8.10 -17.52 5.99
CA MET A 343 7.13 -17.01 5.03
C MET A 343 6.46 -18.17 4.27
N PRO A 344 5.12 -18.12 4.10
CA PRO A 344 4.44 -19.02 3.19
C PRO A 344 4.87 -18.68 1.76
N LEU A 345 5.56 -19.62 1.12
CA LEU A 345 6.14 -19.43 -0.20
C LEU A 345 5.17 -19.94 -1.27
N LEU A 346 4.88 -19.07 -2.24
CA LEU A 346 4.30 -19.46 -3.51
C LEU A 346 5.43 -19.88 -4.45
N SER A 347 5.24 -20.91 -5.27
CA SER A 347 6.22 -21.29 -6.30
C SER A 347 6.54 -20.07 -7.18
N GLU A 348 7.82 -19.67 -7.21
CA GLU A 348 8.27 -18.54 -8.02
C GLU A 348 8.16 -18.93 -9.51
N GLU A 349 7.19 -18.35 -10.21
CA GLU A 349 7.08 -18.48 -11.66
C GLU A 349 7.75 -17.25 -12.30
N PRO A 350 8.58 -17.42 -13.35
CA PRO A 350 9.28 -16.31 -13.96
C PRO A 350 8.30 -15.36 -14.63
N LEU A 351 8.21 -14.13 -14.10
CA LEU A 351 7.47 -13.04 -14.71
C LEU A 351 8.29 -12.48 -15.87
N ALA A 352 7.88 -12.79 -17.09
CA ALA A 352 8.44 -12.23 -18.31
C ALA A 352 7.40 -11.39 -19.04
N TYR A 353 7.87 -10.34 -19.71
CA TYR A 353 7.03 -9.58 -20.64
C TYR A 353 6.66 -10.46 -21.84
N ASP A 354 5.39 -10.46 -22.21
CA ASP A 354 4.94 -11.04 -23.46
C ASP A 354 3.95 -10.07 -24.10
N VAL A 355 4.09 -9.88 -25.41
CA VAL A 355 3.24 -8.98 -26.21
C VAL A 355 1.93 -9.66 -26.60
N ALA A 356 1.93 -10.99 -26.70
CA ALA A 356 0.81 -11.76 -27.23
C ALA A 356 -0.08 -12.34 -26.11
N ASP A 357 0.52 -12.95 -25.08
CA ASP A 357 -0.20 -13.64 -24.02
C ASP A 357 -0.02 -12.94 -22.67
N GLU A 358 -1.12 -12.52 -22.05
CA GLU A 358 -1.17 -11.91 -20.72
C GLU A 358 -0.93 -12.92 -19.57
N ASN A 359 -0.05 -13.91 -19.76
CA ASN A 359 0.24 -14.94 -18.76
C ASN A 359 0.70 -14.35 -17.43
N TYR A 360 1.42 -13.22 -17.47
CA TYR A 360 1.84 -12.49 -16.27
C TYR A 360 0.66 -11.96 -15.44
N VAL A 361 -0.48 -11.63 -16.06
CA VAL A 361 -1.67 -11.14 -15.35
C VAL A 361 -2.27 -12.23 -14.49
N ASP A 362 -2.32 -13.47 -14.99
CA ASP A 362 -2.85 -14.61 -14.25
C ASP A 362 -1.92 -15.03 -13.10
N ILE A 363 -0.60 -14.93 -13.28
CA ILE A 363 0.38 -15.11 -12.21
C ILE A 363 0.14 -14.08 -11.10
N ILE A 364 -0.02 -12.80 -11.45
CA ILE A 364 -0.28 -11.71 -10.50
C ILE A 364 -1.61 -11.93 -9.75
N LYS A 365 -2.68 -12.33 -10.44
CA LYS A 365 -3.97 -12.62 -9.80
C LYS A 365 -3.89 -13.80 -8.83
N ARG A 366 -3.17 -14.87 -9.21
CA ARG A 366 -2.92 -16.02 -8.32
C ARG A 366 -2.15 -15.61 -7.08
N ALA A 367 -1.10 -14.80 -7.24
CA ALA A 367 -0.31 -14.33 -6.12
C ALA A 367 -1.08 -13.37 -5.20
N HIS A 368 -1.94 -12.50 -5.76
CA HIS A 368 -2.87 -11.70 -4.98
C HIS A 368 -3.84 -12.57 -4.17
N CYS A 369 -4.45 -13.59 -4.80
CA CYS A 369 -5.36 -14.51 -4.11
C CYS A 369 -4.64 -15.21 -2.96
N PHE A 370 -3.45 -15.74 -3.20
CA PHE A 370 -2.60 -16.37 -2.19
C PHE A 370 -2.30 -15.41 -1.02
N ALA A 371 -1.87 -14.19 -1.31
CA ALA A 371 -1.58 -13.17 -0.30
C ALA A 371 -2.82 -12.83 0.56
N SER A 372 -3.99 -12.68 -0.08
CA SER A 372 -5.24 -12.35 0.60
C SER A 372 -5.71 -13.46 1.55
N VAL A 373 -5.68 -14.72 1.09
CA VAL A 373 -6.09 -15.88 1.88
C VAL A 373 -5.11 -16.09 3.03
N THR A 374 -3.81 -15.97 2.78
CA THR A 374 -2.78 -16.13 3.80
C THR A 374 -2.93 -15.10 4.92
N LEU A 375 -3.12 -13.83 4.57
CA LEU A 375 -3.31 -12.77 5.57
C LEU A 375 -4.60 -13.01 6.38
N LEU A 376 -5.68 -13.39 5.70
CA LEU A 376 -6.96 -13.67 6.37
C LEU A 376 -6.83 -14.85 7.33
N ASP A 377 -6.24 -15.97 6.89
CA ASP A 377 -6.04 -17.16 7.72
C ASP A 377 -5.21 -16.86 8.97
N LEU A 378 -4.14 -16.08 8.81
CA LEU A 378 -3.29 -15.62 9.89
C LEU A 378 -4.07 -14.72 10.88
N MET A 379 -4.91 -13.81 10.40
CA MET A 379 -5.74 -12.96 11.27
C MET A 379 -6.83 -13.76 12.01
N LEU A 380 -7.47 -14.72 11.34
CA LEU A 380 -8.55 -15.52 11.90
C LEU A 380 -8.04 -16.55 12.91
N ASN A 381 -7.04 -17.36 12.53
CA ASN A 381 -6.61 -18.51 13.31
C ASN A 381 -5.59 -18.13 14.38
N ARG A 382 -4.54 -17.38 14.02
CA ARG A 382 -3.48 -17.03 14.98
C ARG A 382 -3.91 -15.90 15.90
N PHE A 383 -4.42 -14.82 15.33
CA PHE A 383 -4.81 -13.65 16.12
C PHE A 383 -6.22 -13.74 16.70
N ASN A 384 -7.02 -14.76 16.36
CA ASN A 384 -8.39 -14.95 16.87
C ASN A 384 -9.23 -13.66 16.74
N LEU A 385 -9.16 -13.02 15.57
CA LEU A 385 -9.79 -11.72 15.33
C LEU A 385 -11.27 -11.70 15.74
N PHE A 386 -12.02 -12.76 15.41
CA PHE A 386 -13.43 -12.86 15.76
C PHE A 386 -13.67 -12.79 17.27
N GLU A 387 -12.86 -13.51 18.07
CA GLU A 387 -12.98 -13.51 19.52
C GLU A 387 -12.64 -12.14 20.13
N ARG A 388 -11.69 -11.41 19.52
CA ARG A 388 -11.36 -10.03 19.94
C ARG A 388 -12.49 -9.06 19.63
N ILE A 389 -13.06 -9.11 18.44
CA ILE A 389 -14.22 -8.26 18.08
C ILE A 389 -15.40 -8.60 18.98
N LYS A 390 -15.64 -9.89 19.24
CA LYS A 390 -16.69 -10.34 20.17
C LYS A 390 -16.46 -9.80 21.59
N THR A 391 -15.24 -9.90 22.10
CA THR A 391 -14.89 -9.32 23.42
C THR A 391 -15.11 -7.80 23.43
N THR A 392 -14.70 -7.11 22.37
CA THR A 392 -14.91 -5.67 22.18
C THR A 392 -16.38 -5.30 22.26
N LYS A 393 -17.23 -6.03 21.53
CA LYS A 393 -18.68 -5.87 21.57
C LYS A 393 -19.19 -6.12 23.00
N SER A 394 -18.83 -7.23 23.63
CA SER A 394 -19.37 -7.59 24.96
C SER A 394 -19.08 -6.52 26.03
N PHE A 395 -17.88 -5.94 26.02
CA PHE A 395 -17.50 -4.84 26.92
C PHE A 395 -18.15 -3.51 26.54
N LEU A 396 -18.08 -3.10 25.27
CA LEU A 396 -18.50 -1.76 24.83
C LEU A 396 -20.01 -1.65 24.55
N CYS A 397 -20.72 -2.76 24.33
CA CYS A 397 -22.18 -2.79 24.11
C CYS A 397 -22.98 -3.25 25.34
N LEU A 398 -22.35 -3.37 26.52
CA LEU A 398 -22.98 -3.68 27.82
C LEU A 398 -23.69 -5.06 27.92
N GLU A 399 -23.15 -6.11 27.29
CA GLU A 399 -23.71 -7.48 27.40
C GLU A 399 -23.59 -8.04 28.84
N GLY A 400 -22.52 -7.68 29.57
CA GLY A 400 -22.36 -8.00 31.00
C GLY A 400 -23.04 -6.98 31.91
N GLY A 401 -24.29 -7.23 32.28
CA GLY A 401 -25.04 -6.33 33.16
C GLY A 401 -24.50 -6.21 34.59
N ASP A 402 -23.81 -7.25 35.04
CA ASP A 402 -23.10 -7.36 36.32
C ASP A 402 -21.85 -6.48 36.39
N LEU A 403 -21.02 -6.45 35.33
CA LEU A 403 -19.86 -5.56 35.25
C LEU A 403 -20.27 -4.11 35.46
N PHE A 404 -21.33 -3.69 34.76
CA PHE A 404 -21.88 -2.35 34.89
C PHE A 404 -22.30 -2.03 36.34
N HIS A 405 -22.97 -2.98 37.00
CA HIS A 405 -23.42 -2.80 38.38
C HIS A 405 -22.22 -2.68 39.33
N ASN A 406 -21.22 -3.55 39.16
CA ASN A 406 -19.98 -3.52 39.94
C ASN A 406 -19.23 -2.19 39.75
N ILE A 407 -19.14 -1.67 38.52
CA ILE A 407 -18.49 -0.38 38.25
C ILE A 407 -19.24 0.77 38.93
N ILE A 408 -20.57 0.81 38.88
CA ILE A 408 -21.34 1.88 39.53
C ILE A 408 -21.22 1.80 41.05
N ASP A 409 -21.27 0.60 41.63
CA ASP A 409 -21.22 0.43 43.08
C ASP A 409 -19.81 0.67 43.64
N ASN A 410 -18.76 0.21 42.95
CA ASN A 410 -17.37 0.34 43.40
C ASN A 410 -16.73 1.69 43.03
N CYS A 411 -17.09 2.25 41.87
CA CYS A 411 -16.45 3.47 41.34
C CYS A 411 -17.35 4.71 41.40
N GLY A 412 -18.62 4.58 41.82
CA GLY A 412 -19.60 5.67 41.79
C GLY A 412 -19.13 6.94 42.50
N GLU A 413 -18.59 6.82 43.72
CA GLU A 413 -18.15 7.98 44.52
C GLU A 413 -16.98 8.76 43.89
N GLU A 414 -16.07 8.06 43.21
CA GLU A 414 -14.94 8.69 42.52
C GLU A 414 -15.36 9.26 41.15
N LEU A 415 -16.26 8.58 40.44
CA LEU A 415 -16.66 8.97 39.09
C LEU A 415 -17.77 10.06 39.08
N ASP A 416 -18.45 10.32 40.20
CA ASP A 416 -19.35 11.46 40.34
C ASP A 416 -18.60 12.82 40.39
N ARG A 417 -17.29 12.82 40.68
CA ARG A 417 -16.42 14.01 40.62
C ARG A 417 -16.23 14.51 39.18
N PRO A 418 -15.89 15.79 38.96
CA PRO A 418 -15.59 16.28 37.61
C PRO A 418 -14.35 15.57 37.04
N ALA A 419 -14.34 15.31 35.74
CA ALA A 419 -13.35 14.43 35.09
C ALA A 419 -11.88 14.84 35.30
N HIS A 420 -11.60 16.11 35.58
CA HIS A 420 -10.26 16.62 35.85
C HIS A 420 -9.74 16.32 37.26
N GLU A 421 -10.63 16.03 38.22
CA GLU A 421 -10.28 15.69 39.61
C GLU A 421 -10.16 14.18 39.82
N VAL A 422 -10.54 13.36 38.84
CA VAL A 422 -10.57 11.90 38.95
C VAL A 422 -9.15 11.33 38.90
N CYS A 423 -8.81 10.49 39.89
CA CYS A 423 -7.50 9.88 40.00
C CYS A 423 -7.33 8.72 38.99
N VAL A 424 -6.66 8.99 37.87
CA VAL A 424 -6.44 8.02 36.78
C VAL A 424 -5.64 6.80 37.22
N SER A 425 -4.76 6.92 38.22
CA SER A 425 -3.99 5.76 38.74
C SER A 425 -4.80 4.82 39.63
N TYR A 426 -5.91 5.31 40.20
CA TYR A 426 -6.72 4.52 41.13
C TYR A 426 -7.85 3.76 40.44
N LEU A 427 -8.43 4.32 39.38
CA LEU A 427 -9.54 3.70 38.64
C LEU A 427 -9.23 2.31 38.05
N PRO A 428 -8.05 2.04 37.45
CA PRO A 428 -7.74 0.71 36.93
C PRO A 428 -7.77 -0.38 38.01
N LEU A 429 -7.42 -0.05 39.26
CA LEU A 429 -7.47 -1.00 40.39
C LEU A 429 -8.92 -1.34 40.78
N LEU A 430 -9.80 -0.34 40.82
CA LEU A 430 -11.22 -0.56 41.14
C LEU A 430 -11.95 -1.32 40.02
N VAL A 431 -11.62 -1.00 38.77
CA VAL A 431 -12.27 -1.62 37.62
C VAL A 431 -11.72 -3.01 37.34
N SER A 432 -10.41 -3.28 37.53
CA SER A 432 -9.88 -4.65 37.43
C SER A 432 -10.57 -5.61 38.40
N SER A 433 -10.74 -5.21 39.66
CA SER A 433 -11.52 -5.99 40.63
C SER A 433 -12.99 -6.18 40.19
N SER A 434 -13.59 -5.16 39.57
CA SER A 434 -14.95 -5.23 39.04
C SER A 434 -15.06 -6.14 37.80
N VAL A 435 -14.01 -6.22 36.97
CA VAL A 435 -13.93 -7.09 35.79
C VAL A 435 -13.71 -8.54 36.21
N GLU A 436 -12.78 -8.80 37.13
CA GLU A 436 -12.51 -10.15 37.66
C GLU A 436 -13.73 -10.79 38.33
N THR A 437 -14.52 -10.00 39.05
CA THR A 437 -15.76 -10.44 39.70
C THR A 437 -16.94 -10.58 38.74
N SER A 438 -16.83 -10.08 37.52
CA SER A 438 -17.89 -10.12 36.52
C SER A 438 -17.82 -11.35 35.63
N SER A 439 -18.96 -11.70 35.03
CA SER A 439 -19.09 -12.72 33.99
C SER A 439 -18.22 -12.45 32.76
N LEU A 440 -17.86 -11.19 32.51
CA LEU A 440 -17.00 -10.79 31.39
C LEU A 440 -15.52 -11.06 31.63
N GLY A 441 -15.10 -11.29 32.89
CA GLY A 441 -13.72 -11.67 33.22
C GLY A 441 -13.33 -13.05 32.67
N GLY A 442 -14.29 -13.90 32.31
CA GLY A 442 -14.04 -15.21 31.71
C GLY A 442 -13.69 -15.18 30.21
N LEU A 443 -13.72 -14.01 29.56
CA LEU A 443 -13.39 -13.89 28.14
C LEU A 443 -11.88 -13.92 27.91
N LYS A 444 -11.43 -14.67 26.90
CA LYS A 444 -10.01 -14.89 26.58
C LYS A 444 -9.16 -13.63 26.42
N PHE A 445 -9.76 -12.52 26.00
CA PHE A 445 -9.07 -11.26 25.73
C PHE A 445 -9.57 -10.10 26.60
N ALA A 446 -10.19 -10.39 27.74
CA ALA A 446 -10.68 -9.36 28.67
C ALA A 446 -9.57 -8.41 29.14
N ASP A 447 -8.36 -8.95 29.37
CA ASP A 447 -7.19 -8.19 29.84
C ASP A 447 -6.74 -7.04 28.92
N GLN A 448 -7.16 -7.07 27.65
CA GLN A 448 -6.79 -6.05 26.66
C GLN A 448 -7.70 -4.81 26.70
N MET A 449 -8.77 -4.87 27.48
CA MET A 449 -9.68 -3.75 27.70
C MET A 449 -9.15 -2.88 28.82
N VAL A 450 -8.57 -1.75 28.45
CA VAL A 450 -8.04 -0.78 29.38
C VAL A 450 -9.05 0.33 29.60
N LEU A 451 -9.16 0.81 30.83
CA LEU A 451 -9.99 1.96 31.12
C LEU A 451 -9.38 3.24 30.54
N TYR A 452 -10.22 4.07 29.94
CA TYR A 452 -9.82 5.35 29.37
C TYR A 452 -10.84 6.43 29.69
N LEU A 453 -10.37 7.57 30.19
CA LEU A 453 -11.19 8.76 30.36
C LEU A 453 -11.08 9.61 29.10
N GLU A 454 -12.19 9.69 28.37
CA GLU A 454 -12.28 10.51 27.17
C GLU A 454 -12.32 11.99 27.54
N LYS A 455 -11.51 12.81 26.86
CA LYS A 455 -11.43 14.24 27.13
C LYS A 455 -12.55 15.02 26.45
N GLU A 456 -12.99 14.53 25.31
CA GLU A 456 -14.03 15.16 24.50
C GLU A 456 -15.42 14.73 24.96
N THR A 457 -16.38 15.66 24.94
CA THR A 457 -17.76 15.32 25.27
C THR A 457 -18.40 14.46 24.19
N LEU A 458 -19.31 13.56 24.56
CA LEU A 458 -20.03 12.73 23.59
C LEU A 458 -20.78 13.61 22.57
N ARG A 459 -21.30 14.76 23.02
CA ARG A 459 -21.97 15.74 22.17
C ARG A 459 -21.03 16.32 21.11
N TRP A 460 -19.80 16.66 21.50
CA TRP A 460 -18.77 17.15 20.59
C TRP A 460 -18.32 16.06 19.60
N GLN A 461 -18.16 14.82 20.07
CA GLN A 461 -17.82 13.68 19.20
C GLN A 461 -18.90 13.41 18.14
N VAL A 462 -20.18 13.44 18.52
CA VAL A 462 -21.31 13.31 17.58
C VAL A 462 -21.34 14.46 16.56
N TYR A 463 -21.06 15.69 17.00
CA TYR A 463 -21.07 16.86 16.13
C TYR A 463 -19.92 16.82 15.09
N ASN A 464 -18.73 16.39 15.50
CA ASN A 464 -17.56 16.29 14.63
C ASN A 464 -17.58 15.11 13.66
N LEU A 465 -18.37 14.07 13.94
CA LEU A 465 -18.64 13.02 12.96
C LEU A 465 -19.46 13.53 11.78
N HIS A 466 -20.09 14.71 11.87
CA HIS A 466 -20.89 15.28 10.80
C HIS A 466 -20.10 16.23 9.88
N PRO A 467 -20.18 16.07 8.54
CA PRO A 467 -19.40 16.85 7.57
C PRO A 467 -19.59 18.38 7.64
N TYR A 468 -20.67 18.85 8.25
CA TYR A 468 -21.04 20.26 8.36
C TYR A 468 -20.93 20.83 9.79
N GLY A 469 -20.43 20.03 10.75
CA GLY A 469 -20.27 20.45 12.14
C GLY A 469 -18.92 21.12 12.37
N GLY A 470 -18.83 22.43 12.14
CA GLY A 470 -17.53 23.12 12.15
C GLY A 470 -17.44 24.48 12.86
N ASN A 471 -18.50 25.09 13.38
CA ASN A 471 -18.43 26.51 13.78
C ASN A 471 -18.96 26.90 15.16
N ASP A 472 -19.37 25.96 16.02
CA ASP A 472 -19.82 26.33 17.38
C ASP A 472 -18.71 26.00 18.41
N GLU A 473 -17.98 27.03 18.86
CA GLU A 473 -16.97 26.97 19.94
C GLU A 473 -17.60 26.77 21.35
N GLU A 474 -18.92 26.71 21.47
CA GLU A 474 -19.63 26.66 22.75
C GLU A 474 -20.01 25.21 23.15
N CYS A 475 -19.05 24.42 23.64
CA CYS A 475 -19.35 23.14 24.32
C CYS A 475 -18.26 22.72 25.34
N LEU A 476 -17.71 23.68 26.09
CA LEU A 476 -16.92 23.40 27.31
C LEU A 476 -17.86 23.18 28.50
N GLU A 477 -18.72 22.16 28.42
CA GLU A 477 -19.39 21.65 29.61
C GLU A 477 -18.41 20.75 30.37
N GLU A 478 -18.20 21.02 31.67
CA GLU A 478 -17.42 20.14 32.54
C GLU A 478 -18.13 18.79 32.64
N GLN A 479 -17.48 17.74 32.12
CA GLN A 479 -18.02 16.38 32.22
C GLN A 479 -17.71 15.76 33.57
N THR A 480 -18.67 15.01 34.11
CA THR A 480 -18.41 14.12 35.25
C THR A 480 -17.55 12.93 34.83
N GLY A 481 -16.79 12.35 35.76
CA GLY A 481 -15.99 11.16 35.51
C GLY A 481 -16.80 10.00 34.92
N LEU A 482 -18.06 9.84 35.34
CA LEU A 482 -18.99 8.84 34.80
C LEU A 482 -19.35 9.06 33.32
N GLU A 483 -19.36 10.29 32.85
CA GLU A 483 -19.62 10.60 31.43
C GLU A 483 -18.36 10.51 30.57
N ALA A 484 -17.19 10.73 31.17
CA ALA A 484 -15.89 10.56 30.53
C ALA A 484 -15.45 9.09 30.46
N LEU A 485 -16.03 8.22 31.29
CA LEU A 485 -15.66 6.81 31.38
C LEU A 485 -15.87 6.05 30.06
N THR A 486 -14.81 5.43 29.56
CA THR A 486 -14.86 4.47 28.45
C THR A 486 -13.88 3.33 28.64
N PHE A 487 -14.10 2.25 27.91
CA PHE A 487 -13.05 1.26 27.66
C PHE A 487 -12.34 1.56 26.35
N LYS A 488 -11.05 1.31 26.32
CA LYS A 488 -10.20 1.34 25.14
C LYS A 488 -9.64 -0.05 24.97
N MET A 489 -9.85 -0.63 23.79
CA MET A 489 -9.13 -1.82 23.41
C MET A 489 -7.76 -1.45 22.85
N GLU A 490 -6.71 -2.04 23.40
CA GLU A 490 -5.37 -1.94 22.81
C GLU A 490 -5.21 -2.93 21.66
N ALA A 491 -5.64 -2.52 20.47
CA ALA A 491 -5.43 -3.27 19.24
C ALA A 491 -3.96 -3.17 18.80
N LYS A 492 -3.15 -4.16 19.16
CA LYS A 492 -1.78 -4.30 18.66
C LYS A 492 -1.79 -4.71 17.19
N TRP A 493 -0.70 -4.40 16.49
CA TRP A 493 -0.45 -4.96 15.16
C TRP A 493 -0.51 -6.50 15.20
N PRO A 494 -1.14 -7.19 14.23
CA PRO A 494 -1.84 -6.70 13.03
C PRO A 494 -3.36 -6.48 13.20
N VAL A 495 -3.92 -6.71 14.39
CA VAL A 495 -5.37 -6.55 14.65
C VAL A 495 -5.83 -5.11 14.39
N SER A 496 -4.92 -4.14 14.58
CA SER A 496 -5.12 -2.73 14.25
C SER A 496 -5.49 -2.45 12.77
N LEU A 497 -5.25 -3.39 11.86
CA LEU A 497 -5.66 -3.30 10.45
C LEU A 497 -7.18 -3.27 10.29
N VAL A 498 -7.87 -4.10 11.08
CA VAL A 498 -9.34 -4.18 11.07
C VAL A 498 -9.88 -3.23 12.15
N ILE A 499 -9.38 -3.36 13.38
CA ILE A 499 -9.84 -2.56 14.51
C ILE A 499 -8.98 -1.29 14.63
N HIS A 500 -9.22 -0.39 13.70
CA HIS A 500 -8.53 0.88 13.59
C HIS A 500 -9.07 1.95 14.56
N GLN A 501 -8.41 3.09 14.62
CA GLN A 501 -8.71 4.13 15.61
C GLN A 501 -10.16 4.67 15.51
N MET A 502 -10.70 4.79 14.29
CA MET A 502 -12.08 5.28 14.12
C MET A 502 -13.11 4.26 14.59
N SER A 503 -12.92 2.96 14.30
CA SER A 503 -13.84 1.93 14.80
C SER A 503 -13.84 1.83 16.32
N ILE A 504 -12.68 2.00 16.98
CA ILE A 504 -12.59 2.12 18.45
C ILE A 504 -13.38 3.32 18.96
N LYS A 505 -13.22 4.50 18.35
CA LYS A 505 -14.01 5.70 18.72
C LYS A 505 -15.51 5.47 18.57
N CYS A 506 -15.95 4.83 17.50
CA CYS A 506 -17.36 4.47 17.29
C CYS A 506 -17.90 3.59 18.43
N TYR A 507 -17.14 2.56 18.84
CA TYR A 507 -17.50 1.74 19.99
C TYR A 507 -17.53 2.52 21.30
N GLN A 508 -16.55 3.40 21.53
CA GLN A 508 -16.52 4.25 22.73
C GLN A 508 -17.75 5.15 22.81
N MET A 509 -18.18 5.74 21.69
CA MET A 509 -19.40 6.53 21.64
C MET A 509 -20.66 5.71 21.95
N LEU A 510 -20.76 4.50 21.38
CA LEU A 510 -21.84 3.55 21.70
C LEU A 510 -21.86 3.22 23.20
N PHE A 511 -20.70 2.87 23.77
CA PHE A 511 -20.58 2.57 25.19
C PHE A 511 -21.03 3.73 26.06
N ARG A 512 -20.52 4.95 25.84
CA ARG A 512 -20.88 6.13 26.64
C ARG A 512 -22.38 6.41 26.58
N HIS A 513 -22.96 6.27 25.38
CA HIS A 513 -24.39 6.50 25.19
C HIS A 513 -25.24 5.49 25.98
N LEU A 514 -24.97 4.20 25.82
CA LEU A 514 -25.69 3.13 26.50
C LEU A 514 -25.43 3.15 28.01
N PHE A 515 -24.20 3.47 28.43
CA PHE A 515 -23.82 3.58 29.83
C PHE A 515 -24.61 4.68 30.54
N TYR A 516 -24.75 5.84 29.90
CA TYR A 516 -25.53 6.96 30.43
C TYR A 516 -27.04 6.60 30.55
N LEU A 517 -27.62 5.96 29.54
CA LEU A 517 -29.00 5.46 29.57
C LEU A 517 -29.23 4.49 30.74
N LYS A 518 -28.33 3.53 30.89
CA LYS A 518 -28.41 2.51 31.93
C LYS A 518 -28.19 3.09 33.33
N ARG A 519 -27.33 4.11 33.47
CA ARG A 519 -27.12 4.85 34.73
C ARG A 519 -28.41 5.52 35.19
N ILE A 520 -29.09 6.25 34.31
CA ILE A 520 -30.35 6.93 34.67
C ILE A 520 -31.45 5.92 34.99
N HIS A 521 -31.53 4.83 34.22
CA HIS A 521 -32.44 3.73 34.53
C HIS A 521 -32.18 3.18 35.95
N PHE A 522 -30.92 2.91 36.31
CA PHE A 522 -30.57 2.43 37.65
C PHE A 522 -30.91 3.46 38.74
N LYS A 523 -30.62 4.74 38.51
CA LYS A 523 -30.94 5.83 39.44
C LYS A 523 -32.45 5.88 39.73
N LEU A 524 -33.29 5.80 38.68
CA LEU A 524 -34.74 5.73 38.83
C LEU A 524 -35.20 4.47 39.57
N VAL A 525 -34.61 3.31 39.29
CA VAL A 525 -34.94 2.07 40.00
C VAL A 525 -34.57 2.17 41.48
N ARG A 526 -33.44 2.77 41.83
CA ARG A 526 -32.98 2.97 43.21
C ARG A 526 -33.94 3.83 44.04
N THR A 527 -34.60 4.82 43.43
CA THR A 527 -35.65 5.62 44.10
C THR A 527 -36.82 4.77 44.64
N ARG A 528 -37.00 3.53 44.18
CA ARG A 528 -38.00 2.59 44.72
C ARG A 528 -37.78 2.24 46.19
N GLN A 529 -36.56 2.35 46.69
CA GLN A 529 -36.25 2.08 48.10
C GLN A 529 -36.85 3.15 49.04
N ASN A 530 -37.28 4.30 48.51
CA ASN A 530 -37.94 5.35 49.28
C ASN A 530 -39.40 4.98 49.58
N LYS A 531 -39.69 4.70 50.86
CA LYS A 531 -41.03 4.29 51.34
C LYS A 531 -42.09 5.40 51.30
N PHE A 532 -41.70 6.67 51.08
CA PHE A 532 -42.57 7.86 51.22
C PHE A 532 -43.06 8.47 49.89
N LEU A 533 -43.09 7.70 48.80
CA LEU A 533 -43.51 8.22 47.49
C LEU A 533 -45.04 8.26 47.34
N SER A 534 -45.58 9.39 46.89
CA SER A 534 -46.98 9.53 46.47
C SER A 534 -47.32 8.62 45.29
N ILE A 535 -48.57 8.16 45.18
CA ILE A 535 -49.06 7.31 44.07
C ILE A 535 -48.72 7.92 42.71
N ARG A 536 -48.88 9.24 42.56
CA ARG A 536 -48.57 9.95 41.31
C ARG A 536 -47.08 9.97 40.98
N GLN A 537 -46.22 10.09 42.00
CA GLN A 537 -44.76 10.00 41.82
C GLN A 537 -44.34 8.58 41.45
N GLN A 538 -44.96 7.55 42.06
CA GLN A 538 -44.71 6.16 41.72
C GLN A 538 -45.12 5.83 40.28
N TYR A 539 -46.24 6.38 39.83
CA TYR A 539 -46.73 6.22 38.46
C TYR A 539 -45.80 6.90 37.44
N LEU A 540 -45.43 8.16 37.67
CA LEU A 540 -44.48 8.88 36.79
C LEU A 540 -43.13 8.16 36.72
N ARG A 541 -42.59 7.72 37.86
CA ARG A 541 -41.38 6.90 37.92
C ARG A 541 -41.54 5.63 37.09
N HIS A 542 -42.66 4.91 37.23
CA HIS A 542 -42.90 3.69 36.49
C HIS A 542 -42.87 3.95 34.98
N ILE A 543 -43.56 4.99 34.49
CA ILE A 543 -43.54 5.37 33.07
C ILE A 543 -42.12 5.69 32.60
N MET A 544 -41.38 6.53 33.33
CA MET A 544 -40.01 6.89 32.96
C MET A 544 -39.08 5.66 32.94
N THR A 545 -39.24 4.76 33.91
CA THR A 545 -38.44 3.51 33.99
C THR A 545 -38.77 2.59 32.81
N VAL A 546 -40.05 2.41 32.50
CA VAL A 546 -40.52 1.61 31.37
C VAL A 546 -39.99 2.19 30.06
N PHE A 547 -40.10 3.51 29.85
CA PHE A 547 -39.55 4.18 28.68
C PHE A 547 -38.05 3.91 28.49
N LEU A 548 -37.24 4.07 29.55
CA LEU A 548 -35.80 3.80 29.48
C LEU A 548 -35.50 2.33 29.22
N GLN A 549 -36.24 1.42 29.86
CA GLN A 549 -36.11 -0.01 29.63
C GLN A 549 -36.37 -0.36 28.16
N TYR A 550 -37.37 0.24 27.53
CA TYR A 550 -37.64 0.06 26.11
C TYR A 550 -36.53 0.65 25.24
N CYS A 551 -36.03 1.86 25.54
CA CYS A 551 -34.92 2.44 24.81
C CYS A 551 -33.67 1.53 24.86
N ILE A 552 -33.33 1.03 26.04
CA ILE A 552 -32.19 0.10 26.22
C ILE A 552 -32.44 -1.20 25.46
N SER A 553 -33.65 -1.77 25.54
CA SER A 553 -33.99 -3.03 24.86
C SER A 553 -33.94 -2.89 23.34
N TYR A 554 -34.46 -1.79 22.79
CA TYR A 554 -34.40 -1.48 21.37
C TYR A 554 -32.95 -1.32 20.87
N MET A 555 -32.12 -0.55 21.59
CA MET A 555 -30.75 -0.32 21.18
C MET A 555 -29.90 -1.59 21.26
N THR A 556 -30.03 -2.35 22.34
CA THR A 556 -29.23 -3.57 22.55
C THR A 556 -29.70 -4.73 21.69
N ILE A 557 -30.96 -5.16 21.82
CA ILE A 557 -31.49 -6.33 21.12
C ILE A 557 -31.98 -5.96 19.71
N GLY A 558 -32.73 -4.87 19.58
CA GLY A 558 -33.36 -4.48 18.31
C GLY A 558 -32.40 -3.94 17.25
N THR A 559 -31.24 -3.40 17.66
CA THR A 559 -30.26 -2.79 16.75
C THR A 559 -28.92 -3.50 16.81
N ILE A 560 -28.26 -3.53 17.97
CA ILE A 560 -26.88 -4.05 18.07
C ILE A 560 -26.84 -5.55 17.80
N GLU A 561 -27.74 -6.34 18.38
CA GLU A 561 -27.72 -7.80 18.18
C GLU A 561 -28.11 -8.20 16.76
N VAL A 562 -29.09 -7.53 16.15
CA VAL A 562 -29.49 -7.79 14.76
C VAL A 562 -28.31 -7.56 13.81
N HIS A 563 -27.66 -6.40 13.90
CA HIS A 563 -26.52 -6.09 13.04
C HIS A 563 -25.26 -6.91 13.36
N TRP A 564 -25.12 -7.39 14.60
CA TRP A 564 -24.07 -8.35 14.94
C TRP A 564 -24.25 -9.69 14.24
N LEU A 565 -25.49 -10.20 14.15
CA LEU A 565 -25.78 -11.42 13.41
C LEU A 565 -25.52 -11.26 11.91
N ASP A 566 -25.94 -10.13 11.33
CA ASP A 566 -25.61 -9.78 9.93
C ASP A 566 -24.09 -9.77 9.70
N PHE A 567 -23.34 -9.16 10.63
CA PHE A 567 -21.88 -9.13 10.60
C PHE A 567 -21.29 -10.54 10.71
N GLN A 568 -21.80 -11.39 11.59
CA GLN A 568 -21.28 -12.75 11.77
C GLN A 568 -21.45 -13.60 10.50
N LEU A 569 -22.56 -13.42 9.78
CA LEU A 569 -22.75 -14.06 8.48
C LEU A 569 -21.75 -13.54 7.45
N ALA A 570 -21.65 -12.21 7.30
CA ALA A 570 -20.70 -11.58 6.37
C ALA A 570 -19.23 -11.89 6.71
N PHE A 571 -18.89 -12.05 7.99
CA PHE A 571 -17.56 -12.41 8.46
C PHE A 571 -17.14 -13.81 8.03
N ASN A 572 -18.09 -14.77 8.06
CA ASN A 572 -17.83 -16.14 7.63
C ASN A 572 -17.76 -16.29 6.10
N GLU A 573 -18.42 -15.40 5.35
CA GLU A 573 -18.41 -15.37 3.89
C GLU A 573 -17.24 -14.57 3.30
N ALA A 574 -16.58 -13.74 4.10
CA ALA A 574 -15.52 -12.85 3.64
C ALA A 574 -14.30 -13.63 3.13
N GLY A 575 -13.87 -13.33 1.90
CA GLY A 575 -12.68 -13.92 1.28
C GLY A 575 -11.40 -13.09 1.49
N SER A 576 -11.53 -11.88 2.04
CA SER A 576 -10.40 -10.96 2.24
C SER A 576 -10.50 -10.15 3.53
N VAL A 577 -9.36 -9.68 4.03
CA VAL A 577 -9.31 -8.80 5.22
C VAL A 577 -10.01 -7.46 4.97
N GLU A 578 -9.98 -6.95 3.73
CA GLU A 578 -10.70 -5.73 3.37
C GLU A 578 -12.21 -5.89 3.47
N GLU A 579 -12.75 -7.04 3.04
CA GLU A 579 -14.17 -7.38 3.20
C GLU A 579 -14.56 -7.50 4.67
N VAL A 580 -13.75 -8.16 5.49
CA VAL A 580 -13.97 -8.25 6.95
C VAL A 580 -14.01 -6.86 7.58
N ARG A 581 -13.06 -5.98 7.21
CA ARG A 581 -13.02 -4.60 7.69
C ARG A 581 -14.25 -3.81 7.25
N GLN A 582 -14.63 -3.91 5.98
CA GLN A 582 -15.80 -3.22 5.46
C GLN A 582 -17.10 -3.70 6.13
N ALA A 583 -17.23 -5.01 6.38
CA ALA A 583 -18.36 -5.58 7.10
C ALA A 583 -18.42 -5.07 8.55
N HIS A 584 -17.26 -4.98 9.23
CA HIS A 584 -17.15 -4.44 10.59
C HIS A 584 -17.54 -2.95 10.66
N ASP A 585 -17.06 -2.15 9.72
CA ASP A 585 -17.38 -0.72 9.63
C ASP A 585 -18.85 -0.47 9.31
N ASN A 586 -19.41 -1.26 8.41
CA ASN A 586 -20.84 -1.20 8.07
C ASN A 586 -21.72 -1.56 9.28
N MET A 587 -21.34 -2.59 10.05
CA MET A 587 -22.04 -2.94 11.28
C MET A 587 -22.01 -1.77 12.28
N LEU A 588 -20.83 -1.20 12.54
CA LEU A 588 -20.67 -0.07 13.45
C LEU A 588 -21.49 1.14 13.03
N TYR A 589 -21.45 1.49 11.74
CA TYR A 589 -22.22 2.60 11.20
C TYR A 589 -23.72 2.40 11.39
N LYS A 590 -24.25 1.20 11.07
CA LYS A 590 -25.65 0.86 11.28
C LYS A 590 -26.03 0.89 12.77
N CYS A 591 -25.16 0.41 13.66
CA CYS A 591 -25.38 0.49 15.11
C CYS A 591 -25.45 1.94 15.61
N LEU A 592 -24.56 2.83 15.15
CA LEU A 592 -24.60 4.25 15.48
C LEU A 592 -25.88 4.92 14.97
N GLN A 593 -26.33 4.54 13.78
CA GLN A 593 -27.56 5.04 13.19
C GLN A 593 -28.80 4.60 13.98
N GLY A 594 -28.94 3.31 14.27
CA GLY A 594 -30.06 2.79 15.06
C GLY A 594 -30.05 3.26 16.51
N CYS A 595 -28.87 3.55 17.10
CA CYS A 595 -28.76 4.14 18.44
C CYS A 595 -29.00 5.66 18.47
N MET A 596 -29.46 6.29 17.39
CA MET A 596 -29.70 7.74 17.29
C MET A 596 -28.46 8.61 17.51
N LEU A 597 -27.25 8.05 17.37
CA LEU A 597 -25.99 8.79 17.46
C LEU A 597 -25.56 9.37 16.12
N ALA A 598 -26.09 8.85 15.01
CA ALA A 598 -25.77 9.37 13.68
C ALA A 598 -26.38 10.75 13.41
N SER A 599 -27.48 11.16 14.07
CA SER A 599 -28.05 12.50 13.89
C SER A 599 -27.98 13.33 15.18
N PRO A 600 -27.35 14.52 15.16
CA PRO A 600 -27.16 15.34 16.36
C PRO A 600 -28.51 15.86 16.89
N LYS A 601 -29.51 16.03 16.03
CA LYS A 601 -30.85 16.46 16.39
C LYS A 601 -31.59 15.42 17.24
N LEU A 602 -31.54 14.14 16.85
CA LEU A 602 -32.16 13.07 17.63
C LEU A 602 -31.41 12.84 18.93
N PHE A 603 -30.08 12.81 18.88
CA PHE A 603 -29.24 12.70 20.06
C PHE A 603 -29.56 13.80 21.09
N HIS A 604 -29.65 15.06 20.67
CA HIS A 604 -30.01 16.17 21.56
C HIS A 604 -31.41 16.00 22.17
N LYS A 605 -32.40 15.58 21.37
CA LYS A 605 -33.75 15.38 21.87
C LYS A 605 -33.82 14.25 22.89
N LEU A 606 -33.10 13.15 22.65
CA LEU A 606 -33.00 12.04 23.59
C LEU A 606 -32.28 12.47 24.87
N ARG A 607 -31.15 13.18 24.74
CA ARG A 607 -30.39 13.71 25.87
C ARG A 607 -31.25 14.60 26.78
N ASN A 608 -32.08 15.47 26.21
CA ASN A 608 -33.03 16.28 26.98
C ASN A 608 -34.04 15.43 27.77
N VAL A 609 -34.55 14.34 27.18
CA VAL A 609 -35.45 13.42 27.90
C VAL A 609 -34.72 12.76 29.06
N LEU A 610 -33.47 12.35 28.85
CA LEU A 610 -32.63 11.73 29.86
C LEU A 610 -32.30 12.67 31.03
N GLU A 611 -32.02 13.93 30.76
CA GLU A 611 -31.81 14.96 31.78
C GLU A 611 -33.06 15.20 32.62
N ILE A 612 -34.26 15.24 32.00
CA ILE A 612 -35.53 15.35 32.72
C ILE A 612 -35.72 14.13 33.64
N CYS A 613 -35.42 12.93 33.16
CA CYS A 613 -35.46 11.70 33.96
C CYS A 613 -34.46 11.72 35.13
N SER A 614 -33.25 12.25 34.91
CA SER A 614 -32.24 12.40 35.97
C SER A 614 -32.69 13.40 37.04
N ASN A 615 -33.18 14.58 36.63
CA ASN A 615 -33.68 15.61 37.54
C ASN A 615 -34.86 15.11 38.36
N PHE A 616 -35.76 14.32 37.76
CA PHE A 616 -36.84 13.65 38.50
C PHE A 616 -36.30 12.63 39.51
N ALA A 617 -35.23 11.90 39.18
CA ALA A 617 -34.63 10.94 40.11
C ALA A 617 -33.99 11.62 41.35
N ASP A 618 -33.48 12.85 41.19
CA ASP A 618 -32.91 13.66 42.28
C ASP A 618 -33.99 14.36 43.12
N ASP A 619 -34.89 15.11 42.47
CA ASP A 619 -35.84 15.98 43.16
C ASP A 619 -37.16 15.27 43.52
N LEU A 620 -37.48 14.14 42.89
CA LEU A 620 -38.76 13.42 42.97
C LEU A 620 -39.99 14.33 42.71
N CYS A 621 -39.79 15.44 42.00
CA CYS A 621 -40.77 16.50 41.84
C CYS A 621 -41.70 16.26 40.65
N LEU A 622 -43.02 16.35 40.89
CA LEU A 622 -44.05 16.16 39.86
C LEU A 622 -44.04 17.25 38.77
N LYS A 623 -43.31 18.36 38.95
CA LYS A 623 -43.16 19.41 37.93
C LYS A 623 -42.54 18.88 36.62
N GLN A 624 -41.83 17.74 36.68
CA GLN A 624 -41.17 17.12 35.53
C GLN A 624 -42.12 16.32 34.62
N GLU A 625 -43.40 16.12 35.00
CA GLU A 625 -44.38 15.36 34.22
C GLU A 625 -44.65 15.98 32.82
N ASN A 626 -44.99 17.27 32.77
CA ASN A 626 -45.29 17.97 31.51
C ASN A 626 -44.07 18.14 30.59
N PRO A 627 -42.87 18.52 31.11
CA PRO A 627 -41.64 18.53 30.33
C PRO A 627 -41.32 17.17 29.72
N PHE A 628 -41.47 16.08 30.47
CA PHE A 628 -41.20 14.73 30.00
C PHE A 628 -42.08 14.35 28.81
N ILE A 629 -43.41 14.50 28.93
CA ILE A 629 -44.36 14.17 27.84
C ILE A 629 -44.09 15.00 26.58
N THR A 630 -43.79 16.29 26.76
CA THR A 630 -43.47 17.20 25.65
C THR A 630 -42.15 16.83 24.98
N ALA A 631 -41.14 16.43 25.75
CA ALA A 631 -39.84 16.04 25.22
C ALA A 631 -39.92 14.71 24.45
N VAL A 632 -40.65 13.72 24.98
CA VAL A 632 -40.86 12.41 24.33
C VAL A 632 -41.65 12.56 23.04
N SER A 633 -42.72 13.35 23.02
CA SER A 633 -43.48 13.61 21.77
C SER A 633 -42.62 14.30 20.71
N ARG A 634 -41.75 15.26 21.10
CA ARG A 634 -40.78 15.88 20.18
C ARG A 634 -39.73 14.91 19.66
N LEU A 635 -39.32 13.93 20.47
CA LEU A 635 -38.41 12.85 20.07
C LEU A 635 -39.09 11.95 19.03
N ILE A 636 -40.29 11.44 19.33
CA ILE A 636 -41.04 10.54 18.44
C ILE A 636 -41.33 11.23 17.11
N ASN A 637 -41.78 12.48 17.11
CA ASN A 637 -42.03 13.23 15.89
C ASN A 637 -40.75 13.43 15.06
N ALA A 638 -39.60 13.61 15.70
CA ALA A 638 -38.32 13.70 15.00
C ALA A 638 -37.90 12.35 14.40
N ALA A 639 -38.07 11.27 15.17
CA ALA A 639 -37.76 9.92 14.74
C ALA A 639 -38.67 9.46 13.60
N LEU A 640 -39.93 9.92 13.54
CA LEU A 640 -40.84 9.66 12.42
C LEU A 640 -40.43 10.41 11.15
N LEU A 641 -39.91 11.63 11.27
CA LEU A 641 -39.45 12.44 10.14
C LEU A 641 -38.14 11.88 9.53
N GLU A 642 -37.22 11.40 10.36
CA GLU A 642 -35.94 10.81 9.93
C GLU A 642 -36.02 9.28 9.69
N GLY A 643 -37.12 8.66 10.13
CA GLY A 643 -37.38 7.22 10.23
C GLY A 643 -37.01 6.35 9.04
N PRO A 644 -37.44 6.66 7.80
CA PRO A 644 -37.20 5.77 6.66
C PRO A 644 -35.72 5.73 6.24
N SER A 645 -34.95 6.77 6.57
CA SER A 645 -33.52 6.83 6.26
C SER A 645 -32.62 6.22 7.35
N ALA A 646 -33.14 6.13 8.59
CA ALA A 646 -32.36 5.82 9.78
C ALA A 646 -32.70 4.49 10.47
N GLY A 647 -33.61 3.68 9.92
CA GLY A 647 -33.99 2.39 10.52
C GLY A 647 -34.77 2.52 11.85
N LEU A 648 -35.26 3.71 12.17
CA LEU A 648 -35.99 4.04 13.40
C LEU A 648 -37.48 3.69 13.34
N GLU A 649 -37.94 3.05 12.26
CA GLU A 649 -39.34 2.61 12.14
C GLU A 649 -39.72 1.62 13.25
N ASN A 650 -38.80 0.74 13.64
CA ASN A 650 -39.03 -0.21 14.73
C ASN A 650 -39.08 0.50 16.08
N PHE A 651 -38.21 1.51 16.31
CA PHE A 651 -38.25 2.35 17.51
C PHE A 651 -39.59 3.06 17.68
N THR A 652 -40.09 3.69 16.62
CA THR A 652 -41.36 4.42 16.66
C THR A 652 -42.56 3.49 16.84
N LYS A 653 -42.56 2.30 16.22
CA LYS A 653 -43.59 1.26 16.43
C LYS A 653 -43.61 0.71 17.85
N GLU A 654 -42.45 0.51 18.47
CA GLU A 654 -42.34 -0.02 19.83
C GLU A 654 -42.69 1.01 20.91
N ILE A 655 -42.39 2.30 20.67
CA ILE A 655 -42.63 3.36 21.66
C ILE A 655 -44.01 4.02 21.54
N ALA A 656 -44.59 4.08 20.34
CA ALA A 656 -45.92 4.64 20.12
C ALA A 656 -47.04 4.09 21.05
N PRO A 657 -47.14 2.76 21.32
CA PRO A 657 -48.21 2.23 22.18
C PRO A 657 -48.03 2.57 23.67
N ILE A 658 -46.82 2.92 24.12
CA ILE A 658 -46.54 3.28 25.52
C ILE A 658 -47.13 4.67 25.86
N PHE A 659 -47.36 5.51 24.85
CA PHE A 659 -47.74 6.92 25.01
C PHE A 659 -49.11 7.29 24.43
N GLN A 660 -50.06 6.34 24.37
CA GLN A 660 -51.50 6.69 24.45
C GLN A 660 -51.84 7.19 25.88
N TYR A 661 -51.10 8.19 26.34
CA TYR A 661 -51.24 8.79 27.66
C TYR A 661 -52.44 9.73 27.63
N GLU A 662 -53.60 9.26 28.08
CA GLU A 662 -54.65 10.16 28.54
C GLU A 662 -54.45 10.44 30.03
N PRO A 663 -54.05 11.68 30.43
CA PRO A 663 -53.81 12.04 31.84
C PRO A 663 -55.05 11.97 32.74
N ARG A 664 -56.22 11.58 32.20
CA ARG A 664 -57.52 11.64 32.89
C ARG A 664 -58.07 10.30 33.37
N ILE A 665 -57.57 9.16 32.88
CA ILE A 665 -58.23 7.86 33.14
C ILE A 665 -57.56 7.03 34.25
N ALA A 666 -56.28 7.26 34.57
CA ALA A 666 -55.57 6.45 35.57
C ALA A 666 -55.84 6.82 37.06
N LEU A 667 -56.75 7.77 37.34
CA LEU A 667 -57.08 8.24 38.69
C LEU A 667 -58.59 8.26 39.00
N THR A 668 -59.42 7.66 38.16
CA THR A 668 -60.77 7.22 38.55
C THR A 668 -60.73 5.73 38.87
#